data_AF-A0A848BZ92-F1
#
_entry.id   AF-A0A848BZ92-F1
#
_cell.length_a   1.000
_cell.length_b   1.000
_cell.length_c   1.000
_cell.angle_alpha   90.00
_cell.angle_beta   90.00
_cell.angle_gamma   90.00
#
_symmetry.space_group_name_H-M   'P 1'
#
loop_
_entity.id
_entity.type
_entity.pdbx_description
1 polymer ?
#
loop_
_entity_poly.entity_id
_entity_poly.type
_entity_poly.pdbx_seq_one_letter_code
_entity_poly.pdbx_strand_id
1 'polypeptide(L)'
;MDRDKAFVLWFDELRRADVALVGGKSSSLGELTSQTKVPVPYGFATTAEGYRHFMHATGLDVTIKELLKGLTDVEDPVQLRDVTASIRKAICDADMPQDLADSIRSSYEELGRKMGETDPFVAVRSSATAEDLPDASFAGQQDTYLNVKGADMVIQKVKECYASTFTDRATYYRTKQGFDHLSVALSAAVQMMVFSKAAGVMFTVDLVTGDDSTITIEGAWGLGEYVVQGTVTPDNFRVRKDDLAIISKMINTKPIKLVRKDTGDVEEQAVPEDQQKQPAITDDQVKELAGYAKAIEKHYGCYMDMEWGVDERSNKIWLLQARPETVWSKKNKEKKPASAESGVSAAMTKDRVTIVKGLPASPGHAAGKAHVILDPSKIEEFKDGEILVTTMTAPDWVPAMKKAKAIVTDAGGMTCHASIVSRELGIPCIVGTKSRSQEATTTIQDGQDITVDATNGIVYEGIVEDIVKPAAAAPAATAATVVAETAPITGTKIYMNLGNPDLAEKYGVLPCDGIGLMREEFIWTTFIHEHPLYLIEIGHPERVVDQLADGMRKVCQALAPRPVTLRFSDFKSSEYRNLKGGDKYEPQESSALLGWRGASRYYDPKYIEAFKLEIKAVRKVREEFGFKNLNVMIPFCRRVDEMEKIVNLMAQEGLHRGPDFKVWLMAEIPSNIILADQFNKFVDGYSIGSNDLTMLIMGCDRDNDTVAPLFDERNLAVKRAIRHLISVAHKDGKTVSICGQAPSVYPDFTEFLVKSGIDSVSVNPDAVIATKKNVAQIEQRILMDSLTGKGRADTEDYTW
;
A
#
# COMPACT_ATOMS: atom_id res chain seq x y z
N MET A 1 1.80 16.97 40.32
CA MET A 1 3.09 17.34 39.67
C MET A 1 2.79 18.03 38.36
N ASP A 2 3.75 18.76 37.81
CA ASP A 2 3.73 19.22 36.42
C ASP A 2 3.99 17.99 35.53
N ARG A 3 2.95 17.49 34.83
CA ARG A 3 3.01 16.20 34.09
C ARG A 3 4.06 16.24 32.98
N ASP A 4 4.26 17.42 32.39
CA ASP A 4 5.20 17.64 31.28
C ASP A 4 6.68 17.58 31.71
N LYS A 5 6.94 17.58 33.03
CA LYS A 5 8.29 17.47 33.63
C LYS A 5 8.51 16.19 34.44
N ALA A 6 7.53 15.29 34.46
CA ALA A 6 7.70 13.99 35.11
C ALA A 6 8.55 13.07 34.24
N PHE A 7 9.50 12.34 34.83
CA PHE A 7 10.27 11.31 34.12
C PHE A 7 9.52 10.00 33.94
N VAL A 8 8.53 9.73 34.80
CA VAL A 8 7.69 8.54 34.80
C VAL A 8 6.23 8.96 35.05
N LEU A 9 5.29 8.31 34.36
CA LEU A 9 3.84 8.43 34.56
C LEU A 9 3.19 7.05 34.65
N TRP A 10 2.22 6.88 35.55
CA TRP A 10 1.49 5.62 35.71
C TRP A 10 0.41 5.44 34.64
N PHE A 11 0.04 4.19 34.31
CA PHE A 11 -0.97 3.94 33.27
C PHE A 11 -2.35 4.53 33.60
N ASP A 12 -2.74 4.66 34.86
CA ASP A 12 -4.00 5.33 35.26
C ASP A 12 -3.94 6.87 35.12
N GLU A 13 -2.74 7.46 35.12
CA GLU A 13 -2.50 8.88 34.86
C GLU A 13 -2.46 9.24 33.37
N LEU A 14 -2.35 8.26 32.47
CA LEU A 14 -2.16 8.45 31.02
C LEU A 14 -3.47 8.39 30.21
N ARG A 15 -3.53 9.13 29.11
CA ARG A 15 -4.67 9.21 28.17
C ARG A 15 -4.18 9.17 26.72
N ARG A 16 -5.09 8.89 25.79
CA ARG A 16 -4.85 8.89 24.33
C ARG A 16 -4.28 10.22 23.79
N ALA A 17 -4.47 11.33 24.49
CA ALA A 17 -3.91 12.62 24.11
C ALA A 17 -2.40 12.76 24.41
N ASP A 18 -1.84 11.92 25.30
CA ASP A 18 -0.47 12.06 25.82
C ASP A 18 0.60 11.44 24.89
N VAL A 19 0.31 11.20 23.60
CA VAL A 19 1.26 10.62 22.61
C VAL A 19 2.58 11.38 22.54
N ALA A 20 2.55 12.72 22.68
CA ALA A 20 3.75 13.54 22.68
C ALA A 20 4.61 13.39 23.96
N LEU A 21 4.02 12.90 25.06
CA LEU A 21 4.70 12.69 26.35
C LEU A 21 5.22 11.26 26.50
N VAL A 22 4.51 10.25 26.01
CA VAL A 22 4.83 8.82 26.23
C VAL A 22 4.77 7.93 24.98
N GLY A 23 4.61 8.51 23.80
CA GLY A 23 4.48 7.74 22.56
C GLY A 23 3.15 7.00 22.41
N GLY A 24 2.99 6.41 21.23
CA GLY A 24 1.74 5.75 20.79
C GLY A 24 1.25 4.66 21.74
N LYS A 25 2.06 3.61 21.90
CA LYS A 25 1.70 2.42 22.70
C LYS A 25 1.41 2.75 24.16
N SER A 26 2.29 3.50 24.83
CA SER A 26 2.09 3.85 26.25
C SER A 26 0.83 4.71 26.45
N SER A 27 0.53 5.64 25.54
CA SER A 27 -0.69 6.46 25.61
C SER A 27 -1.95 5.61 25.43
N SER A 28 -1.90 4.59 24.56
CA SER A 28 -3.01 3.67 24.34
C SER A 28 -3.19 2.68 25.50
N LEU A 29 -2.10 2.15 26.07
CA LEU A 29 -2.14 1.37 27.31
C LEU A 29 -2.77 2.16 28.47
N GLY A 30 -2.42 3.44 28.59
CA GLY A 30 -3.02 4.34 29.57
C GLY A 30 -4.51 4.62 29.33
N GLU A 31 -4.89 4.82 28.07
CA GLU A 31 -6.30 4.96 27.67
C GLU A 31 -7.12 3.71 28.02
N LEU A 32 -6.63 2.52 27.70
CA LEU A 32 -7.28 1.26 28.08
C LEU A 32 -7.42 1.13 29.60
N THR A 33 -6.34 1.38 30.34
CA THR A 33 -6.28 1.23 31.82
C THR A 33 -7.19 2.24 32.53
N SER A 34 -7.28 3.48 32.03
CA SER A 34 -7.94 4.58 32.72
C SER A 34 -9.38 4.86 32.27
N GLN A 35 -9.74 4.56 31.02
CA GLN A 35 -11.07 4.87 30.45
C GLN A 35 -11.92 3.64 30.15
N THR A 36 -11.35 2.44 30.11
CA THR A 36 -12.10 1.21 29.82
C THR A 36 -12.20 0.30 31.06
N LYS A 37 -12.92 -0.82 30.92
CA LYS A 37 -13.01 -1.88 31.96
C LYS A 37 -12.33 -3.17 31.53
N VAL A 38 -11.52 -3.16 30.47
CA VAL A 38 -10.81 -4.36 30.01
C VAL A 38 -9.60 -4.64 30.90
N PRO A 39 -9.24 -5.91 31.13
CA PRO A 39 -8.12 -6.25 31.99
C PRO A 39 -6.78 -5.92 31.31
N VAL A 40 -6.15 -4.81 31.69
CA VAL A 40 -4.78 -4.46 31.26
C VAL A 40 -3.80 -4.74 32.40
N PRO A 41 -2.64 -5.40 32.17
CA PRO A 41 -1.61 -5.54 33.18
C PRO A 41 -1.07 -4.15 33.55
N TYR A 42 -1.00 -3.88 34.85
CA TYR A 42 -0.64 -2.56 35.36
C TYR A 42 0.85 -2.23 35.11
N GLY A 43 1.20 -0.96 35.18
CA GLY A 43 2.55 -0.50 34.86
C GLY A 43 2.68 1.02 34.85
N PHE A 44 3.86 1.46 34.41
CA PHE A 44 4.20 2.87 34.20
C PHE A 44 4.99 3.02 32.91
N ALA A 45 5.12 4.25 32.41
CA ALA A 45 5.94 4.57 31.25
C ALA A 45 6.96 5.65 31.60
N THR A 46 8.18 5.56 31.08
CA THR A 46 9.08 6.73 31.04
C THR A 46 8.55 7.76 30.04
N THR A 47 8.91 9.02 30.22
CA THR A 47 8.46 10.10 29.33
C THR A 47 9.52 10.48 28.30
N ALA A 48 9.06 11.16 27.24
CA ALA A 48 9.91 11.86 26.28
C ALA A 48 10.85 12.87 26.96
N GLU A 49 10.46 13.44 28.10
CA GLU A 49 11.32 14.31 28.89
C GLU A 49 12.42 13.54 29.62
N GLY A 50 12.13 12.35 30.15
CA GLY A 50 13.15 11.43 30.66
C GLY A 50 14.19 11.04 29.60
N TYR A 51 13.76 10.79 28.36
CA TYR A 51 14.66 10.54 27.22
C TYR A 51 15.52 11.76 26.87
N ARG A 52 14.93 12.97 26.79
CA ARG A 52 15.68 14.21 26.50
C ARG A 52 16.68 14.54 27.60
N HIS A 53 16.29 14.39 28.86
CA HIS A 53 17.17 14.57 30.02
C HIS A 53 18.35 13.60 29.97
N PHE A 54 18.10 12.31 29.70
CA PHE A 54 19.17 11.33 29.47
C PHE A 54 20.13 11.78 28.36
N MET A 55 19.63 12.17 27.19
CA MET A 55 20.47 12.58 26.06
C MET A 55 21.30 13.84 26.34
N HIS A 56 20.73 14.83 27.02
CA HIS A 56 21.41 16.09 27.36
C HIS A 56 22.41 15.94 28.51
N ALA A 57 22.04 15.23 29.59
CA ALA A 57 22.90 15.06 30.76
C ALA A 57 24.14 14.19 30.48
N THR A 58 24.06 13.30 29.48
CA THR A 58 25.18 12.45 29.03
C THR A 58 26.00 13.06 27.87
N GLY A 59 25.54 14.15 27.24
CA GLY A 59 26.15 14.74 26.04
C GLY A 59 26.00 13.87 24.78
N LEU A 60 25.07 12.91 24.78
CA LEU A 60 24.75 12.09 23.62
C LEU A 60 24.07 12.89 22.51
N ASP A 61 23.34 13.95 22.84
CA ASP A 61 22.74 14.88 21.88
C ASP A 61 23.76 15.56 20.95
N VAL A 62 25.00 15.76 21.41
CA VAL A 62 26.14 16.21 20.61
C VAL A 62 26.86 15.03 19.96
N THR A 63 27.15 13.98 20.72
CA THR A 63 27.91 12.81 20.24
C THR A 63 27.24 12.10 19.07
N ILE A 64 25.91 11.94 19.14
CA ILE A 64 25.11 11.30 18.08
C ILE A 64 25.10 12.15 16.81
N LYS A 65 25.04 13.50 16.91
CA LYS A 65 25.16 14.38 15.73
C LYS A 65 26.50 14.20 15.02
N GLU A 66 27.59 14.03 15.77
CA GLU A 66 28.91 13.83 15.17
C GLU A 66 29.03 12.45 14.50
N LEU A 67 28.54 11.39 15.15
CA LEU A 67 28.51 10.05 14.56
C LEU A 67 27.65 10.01 13.28
N LEU A 68 26.48 10.67 13.27
CA LEU A 68 25.61 10.75 12.11
C LEU A 68 26.22 11.51 10.92
N LYS A 69 27.18 12.42 11.12
CA LYS A 69 27.94 13.02 9.99
C LYS A 69 28.81 12.00 9.25
N GLY A 70 29.18 10.90 9.93
CA GLY A 70 29.89 9.78 9.30
C GLY A 70 29.03 8.97 8.34
N LEU A 71 27.70 9.14 8.38
CA LEU A 71 26.76 8.55 7.42
C LEU A 71 26.62 9.48 6.21
N THR A 72 27.57 9.37 5.28
CA THR A 72 27.60 10.13 4.03
C THR A 72 26.65 9.57 2.97
N ASP A 73 26.38 8.27 3.00
CA ASP A 73 25.41 7.60 2.14
C ASP A 73 24.57 6.62 3.00
N VAL A 74 23.25 6.80 2.97
CA VAL A 74 22.32 5.94 3.69
C VAL A 74 22.03 4.63 2.95
N GLU A 75 22.36 4.55 1.65
CA GLU A 75 22.21 3.33 0.84
C GLU A 75 23.43 2.40 0.92
N ASP A 76 24.55 2.83 1.54
CA ASP A 76 25.65 1.93 1.90
C ASP A 76 25.26 1.13 3.16
N PRO A 77 24.96 -0.19 3.04
CA PRO A 77 24.51 -0.99 4.19
C PRO A 77 25.62 -1.24 5.20
N VAL A 78 26.89 -1.12 4.81
CA VAL A 78 28.03 -1.27 5.72
C VAL A 78 28.21 0.01 6.52
N GLN A 79 28.25 1.17 5.86
CA GLN A 79 28.36 2.47 6.53
C GLN A 79 27.18 2.73 7.47
N LEU A 80 25.95 2.45 7.02
CA LEU A 80 24.75 2.56 7.84
C LEU A 80 24.88 1.73 9.12
N ARG A 81 25.15 0.42 8.99
CA ARG A 81 25.25 -0.50 10.13
C ARG A 81 26.37 -0.12 11.10
N ASP A 82 27.52 0.32 10.60
CA ASP A 82 28.67 0.62 11.44
C ASP A 82 28.48 1.94 12.22
N VAL A 83 27.84 2.95 11.60
CA VAL A 83 27.45 4.20 12.28
C VAL A 83 26.36 3.96 13.33
N THR A 84 25.29 3.24 12.97
CA THR A 84 24.17 2.97 13.88
C THR A 84 24.58 2.06 15.02
N ALA A 85 25.42 1.03 14.80
CA ALA A 85 25.98 0.21 15.86
C ALA A 85 26.83 1.04 16.84
N SER A 86 27.61 2.00 16.32
CA SER A 86 28.40 2.93 17.15
C SER A 86 27.52 3.84 18.00
N ILE A 87 26.41 4.36 17.44
CA ILE A 87 25.41 5.17 18.17
C ILE A 87 24.70 4.33 19.24
N ARG A 88 24.20 3.14 18.90
CA ARG A 88 23.55 2.24 19.85
C ARG A 88 24.48 1.88 21.01
N LYS A 89 25.75 1.59 20.70
CA LYS A 89 26.76 1.33 21.72
C LYS A 89 26.98 2.54 22.64
N ALA A 90 27.13 3.74 22.09
CA ALA A 90 27.29 4.95 22.90
C ALA A 90 26.12 5.18 23.88
N ILE A 91 24.88 4.91 23.45
CA ILE A 91 23.69 5.00 24.29
C ILE A 91 23.69 3.90 25.38
N CYS A 92 24.07 2.68 25.05
CA CYS A 92 24.16 1.57 26.00
C CYS A 92 25.33 1.69 26.99
N ASP A 93 26.44 2.32 26.59
CA ASP A 93 27.63 2.52 27.44
C ASP A 93 27.49 3.74 28.38
N ALA A 94 26.63 4.73 28.05
CA ALA A 94 26.46 5.94 28.86
C ALA A 94 25.68 5.68 30.17
N ASP A 95 26.16 6.23 31.30
CA ASP A 95 25.49 6.10 32.59
C ASP A 95 24.13 6.83 32.62
N MET A 96 23.12 6.19 33.22
CA MET A 96 21.81 6.81 33.43
C MET A 96 21.93 7.92 34.49
N PRO A 97 21.45 9.15 34.25
CA PRO A 97 21.40 10.20 35.27
C PRO A 97 20.71 9.71 36.54
N GLN A 98 21.30 9.99 37.71
CA GLN A 98 20.90 9.40 38.99
C GLN A 98 19.43 9.70 39.33
N ASP A 99 18.95 10.91 39.03
CA ASP A 99 17.57 11.34 39.25
C ASP A 99 16.55 10.57 38.39
N LEU A 100 16.89 10.29 37.13
CA LEU A 100 16.11 9.44 36.24
C LEU A 100 16.17 7.96 36.65
N ALA A 101 17.35 7.47 37.03
CA ALA A 101 17.55 6.11 37.52
C ALA A 101 16.74 5.85 38.82
N ASP A 102 16.79 6.78 39.77
CA ASP A 102 16.03 6.70 41.03
C ASP A 102 14.52 6.82 40.79
N SER A 103 14.08 7.64 39.83
CA SER A 103 12.67 7.71 39.43
C SER A 103 12.16 6.39 38.84
N ILE A 104 12.95 5.72 37.98
CA ILE A 104 12.59 4.41 37.42
C ILE A 104 12.62 3.33 38.51
N ARG A 105 13.65 3.30 39.36
CA ARG A 105 13.82 2.33 40.46
C ARG A 105 12.67 2.40 41.46
N SER A 106 12.38 3.60 41.97
CA SER A 106 11.29 3.82 42.93
C SER A 106 9.92 3.50 42.33
N SER A 107 9.71 3.74 41.03
CA SER A 107 8.48 3.35 40.32
C SER A 107 8.35 1.84 40.15
N TYR A 108 9.45 1.11 39.90
CA TYR A 108 9.48 -0.35 39.86
C TYR A 108 9.21 -0.99 41.24
N GLU A 109 9.82 -0.47 42.30
CA GLU A 109 9.56 -0.91 43.67
C GLU A 109 8.11 -0.63 44.09
N GLU A 110 7.58 0.55 43.76
CA GLU A 110 6.19 0.91 43.99
C GLU A 110 5.22 0.07 43.16
N LEU A 111 5.57 -0.33 41.93
CA LEU A 111 4.78 -1.24 41.11
C LEU A 111 4.64 -2.59 41.82
N GLY A 112 5.75 -3.12 42.35
CA GLY A 112 5.73 -4.33 43.19
C GLY A 112 4.83 -4.18 44.42
N ARG A 113 4.91 -3.05 45.15
CA ARG A 113 4.03 -2.77 46.29
C ARG A 113 2.55 -2.69 45.90
N LYS A 114 2.21 -1.97 44.82
CA LYS A 114 0.83 -1.83 44.31
C LYS A 114 0.23 -3.16 43.88
N MET A 115 1.04 -4.04 43.30
CA MET A 115 0.60 -5.36 42.79
C MET A 115 0.71 -6.49 43.82
N GLY A 116 1.36 -6.25 44.97
CA GLY A 116 1.57 -7.26 46.01
C GLY A 116 2.65 -8.30 45.67
N GLU A 117 3.56 -7.99 44.74
CA GLU A 117 4.60 -8.90 44.25
C GLU A 117 5.97 -8.24 44.43
N THR A 118 6.83 -8.80 45.29
CA THR A 118 8.19 -8.28 45.50
C THR A 118 9.08 -8.64 44.30
N ASP A 119 9.75 -7.65 43.73
CA ASP A 119 10.65 -7.80 42.57
C ASP A 119 9.95 -8.48 41.37
N PRO A 120 8.86 -7.87 40.84
CA PRO A 120 7.98 -8.49 39.88
C PRO A 120 8.61 -8.63 38.49
N PHE A 121 8.27 -9.69 37.76
CA PHE A 121 8.64 -9.77 36.35
C PHE A 121 7.84 -8.76 35.52
N VAL A 122 8.52 -8.03 34.65
CA VAL A 122 7.94 -7.01 33.77
C VAL A 122 8.34 -7.22 32.31
N ALA A 123 7.55 -6.69 31.39
CA ALA A 123 7.93 -6.43 30.01
C ALA A 123 8.32 -4.95 29.87
N VAL A 124 9.43 -4.68 29.18
CA VAL A 124 9.90 -3.33 28.84
C VAL A 124 9.76 -3.15 27.33
N ARG A 125 8.83 -2.27 26.91
CA ARG A 125 8.50 -2.04 25.51
C ARG A 125 8.80 -0.61 25.08
N SER A 126 9.46 -0.48 23.93
CA SER A 126 9.63 0.79 23.21
C SER A 126 8.29 1.38 22.77
N SER A 127 8.13 2.69 22.92
CA SER A 127 6.95 3.49 22.53
C SER A 127 7.40 4.85 22.01
N ALA A 128 7.47 5.03 20.68
CA ALA A 128 7.96 6.28 20.08
C ALA A 128 6.88 7.36 19.99
N THR A 129 7.27 8.63 20.12
CA THR A 129 6.39 9.80 19.90
C THR A 129 5.93 9.95 18.44
N ALA A 130 6.59 9.27 17.51
CA ALA A 130 6.29 9.27 16.07
C ALA A 130 5.75 7.93 15.53
N GLU A 131 5.54 6.92 16.39
CA GLU A 131 5.26 5.53 15.97
C GLU A 131 3.93 5.35 15.21
N ASP A 132 2.93 6.17 15.54
CA ASP A 132 1.55 6.11 15.01
C ASP A 132 1.23 7.31 14.09
N LEU A 133 2.23 7.94 13.45
CA LEU A 133 1.96 9.01 12.50
C LEU A 133 1.21 8.47 11.26
N PRO A 134 0.21 9.19 10.70
CA PRO A 134 -0.66 8.67 9.64
C PRO A 134 0.06 8.13 8.39
N ASP A 135 1.26 8.65 8.12
CA ASP A 135 2.07 8.38 6.93
C ASP A 135 3.38 7.62 7.26
N ALA A 136 3.61 7.27 8.54
CA ALA A 136 4.80 6.58 9.01
C ALA A 136 4.46 5.53 10.08
N SER A 137 4.16 4.30 9.64
CA SER A 137 3.97 3.14 10.51
C SER A 137 5.32 2.50 10.86
N PHE A 138 5.79 2.68 12.10
CA PHE A 138 7.03 2.06 12.58
C PHE A 138 6.82 0.64 13.16
N ALA A 139 5.72 -0.02 12.78
CA ALA A 139 5.32 -1.31 13.32
C ALA A 139 6.43 -2.39 13.19
N GLY A 140 6.76 -3.03 14.32
CA GLY A 140 7.75 -4.12 14.36
C GLY A 140 9.21 -3.70 14.12
N GLN A 141 9.55 -2.41 14.35
CA GLN A 141 10.92 -1.90 14.12
C GLN A 141 11.71 -1.60 15.40
N GLN A 142 11.12 -1.78 16.59
CA GLN A 142 11.68 -1.34 17.86
C GLN A 142 11.61 -2.46 18.91
N ASP A 143 12.58 -2.49 19.80
CA ASP A 143 12.83 -3.65 20.66
C ASP A 143 11.79 -3.78 21.80
N THR A 144 11.51 -5.03 22.17
CA THR A 144 10.68 -5.42 23.31
C THR A 144 11.42 -6.47 24.13
N TYR A 145 11.57 -6.23 25.43
CA TYR A 145 12.24 -7.14 26.36
C TYR A 145 11.20 -7.77 27.28
N LEU A 146 11.10 -9.09 27.27
CA LEU A 146 10.11 -9.86 28.03
C LEU A 146 10.76 -10.51 29.26
N ASN A 147 9.97 -10.67 30.32
CA ASN A 147 10.39 -11.39 31.54
C ASN A 147 11.65 -10.78 32.20
N VAL A 148 11.69 -9.45 32.28
CA VAL A 148 12.74 -8.66 32.94
C VAL A 148 12.48 -8.58 34.45
N LYS A 149 13.53 -8.64 35.28
CA LYS A 149 13.42 -8.61 36.75
C LYS A 149 14.58 -7.83 37.37
N GLY A 150 14.33 -7.13 38.48
CA GLY A 150 15.30 -6.27 39.15
C GLY A 150 15.35 -4.87 38.54
N ALA A 151 15.33 -3.84 39.41
CA ALA A 151 15.31 -2.45 38.99
C ALA A 151 16.49 -2.05 38.09
N ASP A 152 17.69 -2.57 38.37
CA ASP A 152 18.89 -2.30 37.57
C ASP A 152 18.76 -2.85 36.14
N MET A 153 18.16 -4.04 35.99
CA MET A 153 17.90 -4.62 34.67
C MET A 153 16.78 -3.87 33.94
N VAL A 154 15.76 -3.39 34.65
CA VAL A 154 14.74 -2.50 34.06
C VAL A 154 15.38 -1.22 33.53
N ILE A 155 16.25 -0.56 34.31
CA ILE A 155 16.99 0.64 33.86
C ILE A 155 17.86 0.34 32.62
N GLN A 156 18.55 -0.81 32.62
CA GLN A 156 19.33 -1.24 31.47
C GLN A 156 18.46 -1.50 30.23
N LYS A 157 17.30 -2.17 30.37
CA LYS A 157 16.36 -2.38 29.25
C LYS A 157 15.68 -1.09 28.78
N VAL A 158 15.49 -0.10 29.65
CA VAL A 158 15.07 1.25 29.23
C VAL A 158 16.16 1.91 28.35
N LYS A 159 17.45 1.79 28.69
CA LYS A 159 18.55 2.27 27.82
C LYS A 159 18.60 1.52 26.49
N GLU A 160 18.43 0.20 26.50
CA GLU A 160 18.39 -0.58 25.26
C GLU A 160 17.18 -0.18 24.38
N CYS A 161 16.00 0.06 24.97
CA CYS A 161 14.89 0.70 24.25
C CYS A 161 15.31 2.07 23.67
N TYR A 162 15.94 2.96 24.45
CA TYR A 162 16.42 4.25 23.93
C TYR A 162 17.40 4.07 22.76
N ALA A 163 18.30 3.09 22.81
CA ALA A 163 19.19 2.73 21.70
C ALA A 163 18.43 2.21 20.47
N SER A 164 17.31 1.48 20.64
CA SER A 164 16.49 0.97 19.54
C SER A 164 15.91 2.07 18.62
N THR A 165 15.87 3.33 19.08
CA THR A 165 15.57 4.46 18.17
C THR A 165 16.55 4.55 17.00
N PHE A 166 17.81 4.14 17.20
CA PHE A 166 18.88 4.14 16.20
C PHE A 166 19.19 2.73 15.68
N THR A 167 18.18 1.88 15.49
CA THR A 167 18.32 0.69 14.62
C THR A 167 18.63 1.12 13.19
N ASP A 168 19.22 0.21 12.41
CA ASP A 168 19.63 0.44 11.02
C ASP A 168 18.40 0.86 10.19
N ARG A 169 17.30 0.11 10.34
CA ARG A 169 16.00 0.37 9.72
C ARG A 169 15.38 1.71 10.12
N ALA A 170 15.36 2.04 11.41
CA ALA A 170 14.77 3.29 11.89
C ALA A 170 15.61 4.52 11.48
N THR A 171 16.93 4.37 11.39
CA THR A 171 17.85 5.41 10.91
C THR A 171 17.69 5.63 9.41
N TYR A 172 17.75 4.57 8.60
CA TYR A 172 17.52 4.60 7.15
C TYR A 172 16.22 5.34 6.81
N TYR A 173 15.11 4.92 7.44
CA TYR A 173 13.80 5.50 7.18
C TYR A 173 13.73 6.99 7.52
N ARG A 174 14.26 7.43 8.67
CA ARG A 174 14.25 8.85 9.05
C ARG A 174 15.09 9.70 8.11
N THR A 175 16.29 9.24 7.72
CA THR A 175 17.14 9.95 6.77
C THR A 175 16.44 10.09 5.40
N LYS A 176 15.79 9.02 4.91
CA LYS A 176 15.02 9.05 3.65
C LYS A 176 13.81 9.98 3.68
N GLN A 177 13.12 10.10 4.82
CA GLN A 177 12.00 11.03 5.00
C GLN A 177 12.43 12.46 5.36
N GLY A 178 13.74 12.73 5.50
CA GLY A 178 14.26 14.04 5.90
C GLY A 178 13.93 14.45 7.34
N PHE A 179 13.60 13.50 8.22
CA PHE A 179 13.33 13.78 9.64
C PHE A 179 14.62 13.93 10.43
N ASP A 180 14.72 14.99 11.25
CA ASP A 180 15.80 15.11 12.24
C ASP A 180 15.74 13.94 13.24
N HIS A 181 16.83 13.16 13.28
CA HIS A 181 16.97 11.99 14.13
C HIS A 181 16.81 12.30 15.62
N LEU A 182 17.09 13.54 16.05
CA LEU A 182 17.00 13.97 17.45
C LEU A 182 15.70 14.69 17.79
N SER A 183 14.82 14.92 16.81
CA SER A 183 13.46 15.41 17.05
C SER A 183 12.52 14.35 17.63
N VAL A 184 12.86 13.06 17.43
CA VAL A 184 12.10 11.91 17.91
C VAL A 184 12.55 11.52 19.31
N ALA A 185 11.61 11.47 20.26
CA ALA A 185 11.84 10.95 21.60
C ALA A 185 11.17 9.58 21.76
N LEU A 186 11.71 8.76 22.67
CA LEU A 186 11.19 7.44 23.01
C LEU A 186 10.77 7.36 24.47
N SER A 187 9.60 6.77 24.70
CA SER A 187 9.16 6.27 25.99
C SER A 187 9.42 4.76 26.08
N ALA A 188 9.69 4.26 27.28
CA ALA A 188 9.69 2.84 27.58
C ALA A 188 8.52 2.53 28.53
N ALA A 189 7.58 1.69 28.08
CA ALA A 189 6.50 1.15 28.90
C ALA A 189 7.03 -0.05 29.72
N VAL A 190 6.97 0.07 31.04
CA VAL A 190 7.30 -0.99 32.01
C VAL A 190 5.98 -1.56 32.55
N GLN A 191 5.60 -2.73 32.03
CA GLN A 191 4.31 -3.37 32.31
C GLN A 191 4.51 -4.71 33.04
N MET A 192 3.64 -5.03 34.00
CA MET A 192 3.61 -6.35 34.65
C MET A 192 3.54 -7.50 33.63
N MET A 193 4.44 -8.48 33.78
CA MET A 193 4.52 -9.62 32.87
C MET A 193 3.31 -10.54 33.06
N VAL A 194 2.61 -10.85 31.96
CA VAL A 194 1.56 -11.87 31.93
C VAL A 194 2.22 -13.22 31.67
N PHE A 195 1.98 -14.18 32.57
CA PHE A 195 2.66 -15.47 32.53
C PHE A 195 1.93 -16.37 31.53
N SER A 196 2.05 -16.03 30.24
CA SER A 196 1.10 -16.49 29.24
C SER A 196 1.29 -17.96 28.90
N LYS A 197 0.29 -18.79 29.20
CA LYS A 197 0.21 -20.17 28.67
C LYS A 197 -0.23 -20.19 27.21
N ALA A 198 -1.01 -19.18 26.81
CA ALA A 198 -1.41 -18.91 25.44
C ALA A 198 -1.54 -17.41 25.24
N ALA A 199 -1.25 -16.93 24.04
CA ALA A 199 -1.30 -15.51 23.69
C ALA A 199 -1.49 -15.35 22.18
N GLY A 200 -1.82 -14.13 21.75
CA GLY A 200 -1.93 -13.80 20.34
C GLY A 200 -2.54 -12.43 20.08
N VAL A 201 -3.23 -12.32 18.95
CA VAL A 201 -3.74 -11.07 18.38
C VAL A 201 -5.23 -11.17 18.08
N MET A 202 -5.91 -10.04 17.95
CA MET A 202 -7.30 -10.00 17.49
C MET A 202 -7.67 -8.68 16.82
N PHE A 203 -8.55 -8.77 15.84
CA PHE A 203 -8.96 -7.68 14.94
C PHE A 203 -10.47 -7.52 14.96
N THR A 204 -10.94 -6.27 15.02
CA THR A 204 -12.39 -5.95 15.00
C THR A 204 -12.93 -5.79 13.58
N VAL A 205 -12.24 -6.32 12.59
CA VAL A 205 -12.60 -6.32 11.17
C VAL A 205 -11.83 -7.47 10.52
N ASP A 206 -12.41 -8.12 9.52
CA ASP A 206 -11.65 -9.07 8.73
C ASP A 206 -10.62 -8.34 7.85
N LEU A 207 -9.33 -8.63 8.07
CA LEU A 207 -8.24 -7.96 7.37
C LEU A 207 -8.21 -8.23 5.86
N VAL A 208 -8.81 -9.34 5.39
CA VAL A 208 -8.82 -9.73 3.97
C VAL A 208 -10.03 -9.16 3.24
N THR A 209 -11.22 -9.32 3.81
CA THR A 209 -12.48 -8.94 3.14
C THR A 209 -12.97 -7.54 3.51
N GLY A 210 -12.51 -6.98 4.63
CA GLY A 210 -13.07 -5.76 5.22
C GLY A 210 -14.42 -5.97 5.90
N ASP A 211 -14.83 -7.23 6.13
CA ASP A 211 -16.06 -7.58 6.84
C ASP A 211 -16.01 -7.07 8.29
N ASP A 212 -16.87 -6.11 8.61
CA ASP A 212 -16.97 -5.51 9.94
C ASP A 212 -18.03 -6.18 10.83
N SER A 213 -18.74 -7.19 10.33
CA SER A 213 -19.70 -7.98 11.10
C SER A 213 -19.04 -9.02 12.01
N THR A 214 -17.74 -9.27 11.80
CA THR A 214 -16.96 -10.29 12.53
C THR A 214 -15.74 -9.74 13.26
N ILE A 215 -15.24 -10.51 14.22
CA ILE A 215 -13.99 -10.32 14.96
C ILE A 215 -13.12 -11.55 14.66
N THR A 216 -11.90 -11.33 14.22
CA THR A 216 -10.91 -12.40 14.00
C THR A 216 -9.97 -12.45 15.20
N ILE A 217 -9.84 -13.62 15.83
CA ILE A 217 -8.97 -13.88 16.98
C ILE A 217 -7.96 -14.95 16.56
N GLU A 218 -6.68 -14.69 16.76
CA GLU A 218 -5.59 -15.64 16.54
C GLU A 218 -4.82 -15.90 17.84
N GLY A 219 -4.50 -17.15 18.16
CA GLY A 219 -3.78 -17.52 19.38
C GLY A 219 -2.89 -18.75 19.27
N ALA A 220 -1.73 -18.72 19.93
CA ALA A 220 -0.81 -19.86 20.04
C ALA A 220 -0.41 -20.13 21.50
N TRP A 221 0.35 -21.21 21.72
CA TRP A 221 0.91 -21.55 23.03
C TRP A 221 2.07 -20.63 23.41
N GLY A 222 2.20 -20.32 24.71
CA GLY A 222 3.25 -19.49 25.26
C GLY A 222 3.02 -17.97 25.13
N LEU A 223 4.12 -17.22 25.02
CA LEU A 223 4.14 -15.77 24.87
C LEU A 223 3.80 -15.34 23.43
N GLY A 224 3.13 -14.19 23.28
CA GLY A 224 2.55 -13.73 22.00
C GLY A 224 3.55 -13.34 20.90
N GLU A 225 4.83 -13.17 21.25
CA GLU A 225 5.89 -12.75 20.33
C GLU A 225 5.95 -13.60 19.05
N TYR A 226 5.82 -14.93 19.18
CA TYR A 226 5.86 -15.86 18.04
C TYR A 226 4.62 -15.80 17.14
N VAL A 227 3.50 -15.25 17.63
CA VAL A 227 2.30 -14.96 16.81
C VAL A 227 2.51 -13.65 16.05
N VAL A 228 3.03 -12.61 16.72
CA VAL A 228 3.31 -11.30 16.11
C VAL A 228 4.39 -11.41 15.02
N GLN A 229 5.47 -12.13 15.29
CA GLN A 229 6.54 -12.38 14.32
C GLN A 229 6.14 -13.37 13.20
N GLY A 230 5.14 -14.23 13.45
CA GLY A 230 4.71 -15.28 12.53
C GLY A 230 5.50 -16.58 12.60
N THR A 231 6.42 -16.71 13.57
CA THR A 231 7.22 -17.90 13.86
C THR A 231 6.36 -19.16 14.07
N VAL A 232 5.15 -18.99 14.61
CA VAL A 232 4.16 -20.07 14.79
C VAL A 232 2.87 -19.70 14.05
N THR A 233 2.29 -20.65 13.30
CA THR A 233 0.92 -20.47 12.80
C THR A 233 -0.07 -20.61 13.97
N PRO A 234 -0.81 -19.55 14.33
CA PRO A 234 -1.76 -19.59 15.44
C PRO A 234 -3.03 -20.36 15.07
N ASP A 235 -3.79 -20.78 16.08
CA ASP A 235 -5.21 -21.11 15.89
C ASP A 235 -5.97 -19.86 15.46
N ASN A 236 -6.97 -20.01 14.59
CA ASN A 236 -7.77 -18.89 14.07
C ASN A 236 -9.25 -19.11 14.37
N PHE A 237 -9.91 -18.09 14.92
CA PHE A 237 -11.32 -18.08 15.26
C PHE A 237 -11.98 -16.84 14.64
N ARG A 238 -13.14 -17.00 14.00
CA ARG A 238 -14.01 -15.88 13.61
C ARG A 238 -15.27 -15.88 14.48
N VAL A 239 -15.56 -14.74 15.09
CA VAL A 239 -16.68 -14.52 16.00
C VAL A 239 -17.60 -13.45 15.43
N ARG A 240 -18.92 -13.67 15.41
CA ARG A 240 -19.89 -12.64 14.99
C ARG A 240 -19.97 -11.54 16.05
N LYS A 241 -19.94 -10.26 15.66
CA LYS A 241 -20.04 -9.15 16.61
C LYS A 241 -21.38 -9.08 17.34
N ASP A 242 -22.47 -9.53 16.73
CA ASP A 242 -23.81 -9.29 17.26
C ASP A 242 -24.12 -10.17 18.49
N ASP A 243 -24.05 -11.50 18.31
CA ASP A 243 -24.37 -12.54 19.29
C ASP A 243 -23.13 -13.18 19.96
N LEU A 244 -21.91 -12.82 19.55
CA LEU A 244 -20.64 -13.43 19.95
C LEU A 244 -20.56 -14.95 19.63
N ALA A 245 -21.30 -15.44 18.64
CA ALA A 245 -21.20 -16.82 18.17
C ALA A 245 -19.88 -17.03 17.38
N ILE A 246 -19.19 -18.14 17.67
CA ILE A 246 -18.02 -18.58 16.90
C ILE A 246 -18.53 -19.15 15.57
N ILE A 247 -18.31 -18.44 14.47
CA ILE A 247 -18.73 -18.83 13.11
C ILE A 247 -17.72 -19.82 12.51
N SER A 248 -16.43 -19.64 12.81
CA SER A 248 -15.35 -20.50 12.32
C SER A 248 -14.29 -20.71 13.40
N LYS A 249 -13.74 -21.92 13.44
CA LYS A 249 -12.69 -22.35 14.37
C LYS A 249 -11.74 -23.28 13.63
N MET A 250 -10.47 -22.89 13.56
CA MET A 250 -9.43 -23.62 12.84
C MET A 250 -8.20 -23.78 13.72
N ILE A 251 -7.98 -25.03 14.17
CA ILE A 251 -6.90 -25.39 15.09
C ILE A 251 -5.71 -25.89 14.28
N ASN A 252 -4.56 -25.27 14.48
CA ASN A 252 -3.33 -25.50 13.73
C ASN A 252 -2.30 -26.24 14.59
N THR A 253 -1.39 -26.95 13.93
CA THR A 253 -0.28 -27.62 14.63
C THR A 253 0.72 -26.54 15.09
N LYS A 254 0.88 -26.41 16.41
CA LYS A 254 1.76 -25.43 17.07
C LYS A 254 2.95 -26.17 17.70
N PRO A 255 4.06 -26.40 16.97
CA PRO A 255 5.13 -27.31 17.38
C PRO A 255 6.10 -26.72 18.41
N ILE A 256 6.18 -25.39 18.49
CA ILE A 256 7.05 -24.63 19.40
C ILE A 256 6.23 -23.54 20.09
N LYS A 257 6.74 -23.08 21.23
CA LYS A 257 6.21 -21.96 22.01
C LYS A 257 7.36 -21.19 22.65
N LEU A 258 7.20 -19.88 22.81
CA LEU A 258 8.12 -19.08 23.59
C LEU A 258 7.67 -19.09 25.07
N VAL A 259 8.57 -19.46 25.98
CA VAL A 259 8.30 -19.54 27.43
C VAL A 259 9.25 -18.63 28.21
N ARG A 260 8.85 -18.31 29.45
CA ARG A 260 9.65 -17.53 30.40
C ARG A 260 10.65 -18.44 31.10
N LYS A 261 11.85 -17.95 31.39
CA LYS A 261 12.79 -18.61 32.33
C LYS A 261 12.57 -18.10 33.76
N ASP A 262 12.83 -18.94 34.75
CA ASP A 262 12.72 -18.55 36.17
C ASP A 262 13.75 -17.48 36.60
N THR A 263 14.85 -17.35 35.86
CA THR A 263 15.93 -16.39 36.12
C THR A 263 15.76 -15.04 35.43
N GLY A 264 14.74 -14.88 34.58
CA GLY A 264 14.63 -13.77 33.62
C GLY A 264 15.00 -14.20 32.19
N ASP A 265 14.58 -13.40 31.21
CA ASP A 265 14.57 -13.70 29.77
C ASP A 265 13.60 -14.85 29.38
N VAL A 266 13.63 -15.23 28.11
CA VAL A 266 12.76 -16.21 27.47
C VAL A 266 13.56 -17.31 26.77
N GLU A 267 12.90 -18.42 26.44
CA GLU A 267 13.44 -19.49 25.58
C GLU A 267 12.37 -20.12 24.71
N GLU A 268 12.80 -20.71 23.59
CA GLU A 268 11.97 -21.58 22.78
C GLU A 268 11.85 -22.96 23.45
N GLN A 269 10.62 -23.48 23.53
CA GLN A 269 10.36 -24.84 23.97
C GLN A 269 9.49 -25.55 22.93
N ALA A 270 9.83 -26.81 22.61
CA ALA A 270 8.94 -27.68 21.86
C ALA A 270 7.63 -27.92 22.64
N VAL A 271 6.50 -27.86 21.94
CA VAL A 271 5.18 -28.20 22.49
C VAL A 271 5.02 -29.73 22.45
N PRO A 272 4.61 -30.39 23.56
CA PRO A 272 4.33 -31.82 23.57
C PRO A 272 3.37 -32.24 22.45
N GLU A 273 3.65 -33.35 21.75
CA GLU A 273 2.92 -33.76 20.53
C GLU A 273 1.40 -33.87 20.74
N ASP A 274 0.97 -34.29 21.92
CA ASP A 274 -0.43 -34.38 22.34
C ASP A 274 -1.11 -33.01 22.43
N GLN A 275 -0.37 -31.94 22.68
CA GLN A 275 -0.84 -30.55 22.82
C GLN A 275 -0.70 -29.73 21.52
N GLN A 276 0.15 -30.13 20.58
CA GLN A 276 0.41 -29.35 19.35
C GLN A 276 -0.87 -29.09 18.53
N LYS A 277 -1.79 -30.07 18.49
CA LYS A 277 -3.05 -30.02 17.75
C LYS A 277 -4.28 -29.68 18.61
N GLN A 278 -4.08 -29.34 19.88
CA GLN A 278 -5.15 -28.85 20.76
C GLN A 278 -5.36 -27.33 20.57
N PRO A 279 -6.57 -26.80 20.84
CA PRO A 279 -6.81 -25.37 20.81
C PRO A 279 -6.05 -24.66 21.95
N ALA A 280 -5.36 -23.56 21.63
CA ALA A 280 -4.60 -22.78 22.61
C ALA A 280 -5.49 -22.11 23.69
N ILE A 281 -6.75 -21.82 23.35
CA ILE A 281 -7.75 -21.18 24.21
C ILE A 281 -9.12 -21.88 24.10
N THR A 282 -9.94 -21.76 25.14
CA THR A 282 -11.30 -22.34 25.16
C THR A 282 -12.31 -21.45 24.41
N ASP A 283 -13.45 -22.03 24.01
CA ASP A 283 -14.51 -21.29 23.32
C ASP A 283 -15.14 -20.18 24.17
N ASP A 284 -15.08 -20.31 25.51
CA ASP A 284 -15.51 -19.24 26.42
C ASP A 284 -14.47 -18.11 26.48
N GLN A 285 -13.17 -18.42 26.43
CA GLN A 285 -12.10 -17.43 26.32
C GLN A 285 -12.16 -16.67 24.98
N VAL A 286 -12.49 -17.36 23.88
CA VAL A 286 -12.75 -16.74 22.57
C VAL A 286 -13.89 -15.72 22.64
N LYS A 287 -14.99 -16.05 23.34
CA LYS A 287 -16.12 -15.13 23.55
C LYS A 287 -15.78 -13.96 24.47
N GLU A 288 -15.01 -14.21 25.53
CA GLU A 288 -14.54 -13.16 26.45
C GLU A 288 -13.65 -12.15 25.73
N LEU A 289 -12.69 -12.63 24.92
CA LEU A 289 -11.86 -11.81 24.02
C LEU A 289 -12.70 -11.00 23.03
N ALA A 290 -13.68 -11.61 22.37
CA ALA A 290 -14.58 -10.91 21.46
C ALA A 290 -15.42 -9.83 22.17
N GLY A 291 -15.81 -10.07 23.43
CA GLY A 291 -16.45 -9.09 24.29
C GLY A 291 -15.56 -7.87 24.58
N TYR A 292 -14.28 -8.11 24.90
CA TYR A 292 -13.29 -7.03 25.08
C TYR A 292 -13.02 -6.27 23.79
N ALA A 293 -12.84 -6.97 22.66
CA ALA A 293 -12.65 -6.37 21.35
C ALA A 293 -13.80 -5.42 20.97
N LYS A 294 -15.06 -5.84 21.15
CA LYS A 294 -16.26 -5.02 20.91
C LYS A 294 -16.33 -3.79 21.85
N ALA A 295 -15.85 -3.91 23.09
CA ALA A 295 -15.79 -2.79 24.03
C ALA A 295 -14.71 -1.76 23.64
N ILE A 296 -13.54 -2.22 23.19
CA ILE A 296 -12.43 -1.37 22.75
C ILE A 296 -12.77 -0.67 21.43
N GLU A 297 -13.33 -1.38 20.43
CA GLU A 297 -13.83 -0.78 19.17
C GLU A 297 -14.80 0.38 19.46
N LYS A 298 -15.76 0.14 20.36
CA LYS A 298 -16.76 1.13 20.76
C LYS A 298 -16.14 2.36 21.45
N HIS A 299 -15.09 2.16 22.24
CA HIS A 299 -14.38 3.25 22.93
C HIS A 299 -13.56 4.11 21.97
N TYR A 300 -12.79 3.47 21.07
CA TYR A 300 -11.86 4.18 20.18
C TYR A 300 -12.56 4.78 18.95
N GLY A 301 -13.73 4.27 18.57
CA GLY A 301 -14.55 4.76 17.45
C GLY A 301 -14.05 4.33 16.06
N CYS A 302 -13.10 3.40 15.99
CA CYS A 302 -12.48 2.87 14.78
C CYS A 302 -12.22 1.38 14.92
N TYR A 303 -11.79 0.71 13.85
CA TYR A 303 -11.37 -0.68 13.96
C TYR A 303 -10.05 -0.78 14.73
N MET A 304 -9.84 -1.91 15.40
CA MET A 304 -8.76 -2.08 16.37
C MET A 304 -7.97 -3.36 16.09
N ASP A 305 -6.65 -3.23 16.23
CA ASP A 305 -5.63 -4.27 16.31
C ASP A 305 -5.20 -4.38 17.78
N MET A 306 -5.27 -5.58 18.36
CA MET A 306 -5.10 -5.81 19.80
C MET A 306 -4.31 -7.08 20.08
N GLU A 307 -3.42 -7.01 21.07
CA GLU A 307 -2.66 -8.16 21.58
C GLU A 307 -3.21 -8.62 22.93
N TRP A 308 -3.20 -9.92 23.17
CA TRP A 308 -3.73 -10.52 24.39
C TRP A 308 -2.89 -11.71 24.88
N GLY A 309 -2.99 -12.01 26.18
CA GLY A 309 -2.37 -13.18 26.83
C GLY A 309 -3.27 -13.77 27.91
N VAL A 310 -3.26 -15.10 28.04
CA VAL A 310 -3.95 -15.86 29.10
C VAL A 310 -2.92 -16.28 30.15
N ASP A 311 -3.01 -15.68 31.33
CA ASP A 311 -2.10 -15.94 32.45
C ASP A 311 -2.26 -17.38 32.98
N GLU A 312 -1.16 -18.10 33.14
CA GLU A 312 -1.15 -19.51 33.56
C GLU A 312 -1.49 -19.71 35.04
N ARG A 313 -1.23 -18.71 35.88
CA ARG A 313 -1.46 -18.74 37.33
C ARG A 313 -2.95 -18.56 37.68
N SER A 314 -3.64 -17.74 36.89
CA SER A 314 -5.01 -17.28 37.15
C SER A 314 -6.04 -17.68 36.09
N ASN A 315 -5.60 -18.22 34.96
CA ASN A 315 -6.40 -18.48 33.74
C ASN A 315 -7.11 -17.23 33.17
N LYS A 316 -6.75 -16.03 33.64
CA LYS A 316 -7.38 -14.77 33.28
C LYS A 316 -6.79 -14.22 31.97
N ILE A 317 -7.65 -13.69 31.12
CA ILE A 317 -7.27 -12.94 29.91
C ILE A 317 -6.79 -11.53 30.31
N TRP A 318 -5.73 -11.08 29.64
CA TRP A 318 -5.18 -9.75 29.75
C TRP A 318 -4.92 -9.16 28.37
N LEU A 319 -5.24 -7.88 28.19
CA LEU A 319 -4.95 -7.08 27.00
C LEU A 319 -3.56 -6.49 27.14
N LEU A 320 -2.66 -6.84 26.22
CA LEU A 320 -1.24 -6.46 26.24
C LEU A 320 -0.97 -5.19 25.44
N GLN A 321 -1.77 -4.92 24.40
CA GLN A 321 -1.68 -3.74 23.54
C GLN A 321 -3.01 -3.53 22.80
N ALA A 322 -3.32 -2.28 22.42
CA ALA A 322 -4.35 -1.98 21.44
C ALA A 322 -3.97 -0.73 20.63
N ARG A 323 -4.28 -0.71 19.33
CA ARG A 323 -4.12 0.45 18.46
C ARG A 323 -5.18 0.44 17.34
N PRO A 324 -5.45 1.58 16.68
CA PRO A 324 -6.26 1.59 15.48
C PRO A 324 -5.67 0.69 14.39
N GLU A 325 -6.51 -0.12 13.76
CA GLU A 325 -6.13 -0.86 12.55
C GLU A 325 -5.92 0.14 11.39
N THR A 326 -4.91 -0.05 10.54
CA THR A 326 -4.38 1.02 9.68
C THR A 326 -5.04 1.16 8.31
N VAL A 327 -5.61 0.09 7.73
CA VAL A 327 -6.13 0.06 6.36
C VAL A 327 -7.62 0.37 6.31
N TRP A 328 -8.41 -0.31 7.14
CA TRP A 328 -9.85 -0.20 7.17
C TRP A 328 -10.34 0.92 8.10
N SER A 329 -9.63 1.28 9.18
CA SER A 329 -10.03 2.45 9.99
C SER A 329 -9.93 3.77 9.24
N LYS A 330 -8.97 3.89 8.30
CA LYS A 330 -8.89 5.06 7.40
C LYS A 330 -10.17 5.19 6.56
N LYS A 331 -10.74 4.07 6.09
CA LYS A 331 -12.03 4.01 5.36
C LYS A 331 -13.25 4.20 6.27
N ASN A 332 -13.22 3.67 7.50
CA ASN A 332 -14.35 3.68 8.44
C ASN A 332 -14.67 5.08 8.99
N LYS A 333 -13.67 5.97 9.11
CA LYS A 333 -13.88 7.37 9.50
C LYS A 333 -14.80 8.16 8.56
N GLU A 334 -15.06 7.67 7.36
CA GLU A 334 -15.88 8.36 6.34
C GLU A 334 -17.35 7.87 6.27
N LYS A 335 -17.73 6.77 6.92
CA LYS A 335 -19.10 6.22 6.85
C LYS A 335 -19.53 5.42 8.10
N LYS A 336 -20.73 5.71 8.63
CA LYS A 336 -21.59 4.75 9.37
C LYS A 336 -23.08 5.17 9.22
N PRO A 337 -24.05 4.24 9.30
CA PRO A 337 -24.04 2.91 8.68
C PRO A 337 -25.42 2.49 8.08
N ALA A 338 -25.44 1.44 7.24
CA ALA A 338 -26.59 0.53 7.09
C ALA A 338 -26.13 -0.81 6.50
N SER A 339 -26.65 -1.92 7.04
CA SER A 339 -26.20 -3.30 6.84
C SER A 339 -27.22 -4.17 6.11
N ALA A 340 -26.77 -5.19 5.35
CA ALA A 340 -27.52 -6.44 5.10
C ALA A 340 -26.58 -7.57 4.61
N GLU A 341 -26.96 -8.82 4.89
CA GLU A 341 -26.10 -10.02 4.82
C GLU A 341 -26.31 -10.91 3.56
N SER A 342 -25.69 -12.10 3.60
CA SER A 342 -25.86 -13.30 2.75
C SER A 342 -25.04 -13.35 1.45
N GLY A 343 -24.56 -14.52 0.99
CA GLY A 343 -24.63 -15.87 1.58
C GLY A 343 -23.79 -16.88 0.76
N VAL A 344 -23.30 -17.94 1.39
CA VAL A 344 -22.37 -18.91 0.75
C VAL A 344 -23.13 -20.00 -0.02
N SER A 345 -22.67 -20.34 -1.23
CA SER A 345 -22.92 -21.65 -1.86
C SER A 345 -21.70 -22.12 -2.66
N ALA A 346 -21.41 -23.41 -2.59
CA ALA A 346 -20.25 -24.05 -3.24
C ALA A 346 -20.70 -25.20 -4.16
N ALA A 347 -19.97 -25.45 -5.27
CA ALA A 347 -20.12 -26.63 -6.11
C ALA A 347 -18.84 -26.99 -6.90
N MET A 348 -18.74 -28.26 -7.32
CA MET A 348 -17.56 -29.01 -7.83
C MET A 348 -17.77 -29.51 -9.28
N THR A 349 -16.79 -29.90 -10.12
CA THR A 349 -15.30 -29.91 -10.09
C THR A 349 -14.74 -30.05 -11.53
N LYS A 350 -13.42 -29.82 -11.71
CA LYS A 350 -12.53 -30.59 -12.60
C LYS A 350 -11.24 -30.91 -11.84
N ASP A 351 -10.52 -31.97 -12.22
CA ASP A 351 -9.41 -32.51 -11.43
C ASP A 351 -8.32 -31.48 -11.15
N ARG A 352 -8.23 -31.09 -9.87
CA ARG A 352 -7.28 -30.13 -9.33
C ARG A 352 -6.38 -30.85 -8.32
N VAL A 353 -5.23 -31.34 -8.77
CA VAL A 353 -4.24 -31.92 -7.85
C VAL A 353 -3.73 -30.80 -6.95
N THR A 354 -4.09 -30.87 -5.67
CA THR A 354 -3.69 -29.90 -4.65
C THR A 354 -2.34 -30.32 -4.08
N ILE A 355 -1.33 -29.47 -4.20
CA ILE A 355 -0.01 -29.72 -3.60
C ILE A 355 -0.03 -29.35 -2.12
N VAL A 356 -0.41 -28.11 -1.81
CA VAL A 356 -0.49 -27.59 -0.44
C VAL A 356 -1.68 -26.67 -0.24
N LYS A 357 -2.06 -26.45 1.03
CA LYS A 357 -3.06 -25.47 1.47
C LYS A 357 -2.45 -24.63 2.58
N GLY A 358 -2.89 -23.38 2.72
CA GLY A 358 -2.40 -22.44 3.74
C GLY A 358 -3.47 -21.43 4.15
N LEU A 359 -3.05 -20.38 4.85
CA LEU A 359 -3.85 -19.20 5.14
C LEU A 359 -3.85 -18.25 3.94
N PRO A 360 -5.03 -17.79 3.46
CA PRO A 360 -5.13 -16.78 2.40
C PRO A 360 -4.72 -15.40 2.95
N ALA A 361 -3.43 -15.09 2.91
CA ALA A 361 -2.87 -13.90 3.53
C ALA A 361 -3.16 -12.64 2.72
N SER A 362 -3.01 -12.71 1.41
CA SER A 362 -3.30 -11.62 0.46
C SER A 362 -4.04 -12.21 -0.76
N PRO A 363 -5.25 -11.75 -1.09
CA PRO A 363 -6.13 -12.44 -2.04
C PRO A 363 -5.67 -12.29 -3.50
N GLY A 364 -5.97 -13.28 -4.33
CA GLY A 364 -5.68 -13.27 -5.75
C GLY A 364 -5.30 -14.65 -6.29
N HIS A 365 -5.05 -14.71 -7.60
CA HIS A 365 -4.68 -15.94 -8.30
C HIS A 365 -3.47 -15.69 -9.18
N ALA A 366 -2.51 -16.61 -9.21
CA ALA A 366 -1.30 -16.50 -10.01
C ALA A 366 -0.78 -17.90 -10.38
N ALA A 367 -0.15 -18.01 -11.54
CA ALA A 367 0.55 -19.22 -11.95
C ALA A 367 1.93 -18.87 -12.53
N GLY A 368 2.88 -19.78 -12.34
CA GLY A 368 4.27 -19.58 -12.71
C GLY A 368 5.18 -20.65 -12.13
N LYS A 369 6.48 -20.48 -12.32
CA LYS A 369 7.49 -21.37 -11.76
C LYS A 369 7.71 -21.06 -10.29
N ALA A 370 7.57 -22.08 -9.45
CA ALA A 370 8.05 -22.05 -8.09
C ALA A 370 9.58 -21.88 -8.10
N HIS A 371 10.08 -20.99 -7.25
CA HIS A 371 11.49 -20.92 -6.91
C HIS A 371 11.62 -21.10 -5.41
N VAL A 372 12.26 -22.18 -4.97
CA VAL A 372 12.33 -22.58 -3.56
C VAL A 372 13.62 -22.02 -2.96
N ILE A 373 13.48 -20.89 -2.26
CA ILE A 373 14.61 -20.20 -1.64
C ILE A 373 14.48 -20.29 -0.12
N LEU A 374 15.48 -20.89 0.54
CA LEU A 374 15.50 -21.09 1.99
C LEU A 374 16.45 -20.14 2.73
N ASP A 375 17.28 -19.40 2.00
CA ASP A 375 18.35 -18.55 2.52
C ASP A 375 18.31 -17.18 1.80
N PRO A 376 18.25 -16.04 2.53
CA PRO A 376 18.21 -14.71 1.91
C PRO A 376 19.41 -14.41 1.00
N SER A 377 20.58 -15.04 1.23
CA SER A 377 21.77 -14.82 0.41
C SER A 377 21.59 -15.24 -1.06
N LYS A 378 20.57 -16.03 -1.38
CA LYS A 378 20.23 -16.49 -2.74
C LYS A 378 19.16 -15.64 -3.44
N ILE A 379 18.72 -14.54 -2.85
CA ILE A 379 17.70 -13.64 -3.43
C ILE A 379 18.11 -13.09 -4.80
N GLU A 380 19.40 -12.99 -5.10
CA GLU A 380 19.90 -12.59 -6.43
C GLU A 380 19.56 -13.61 -7.53
N GLU A 381 19.36 -14.89 -7.18
CA GLU A 381 19.00 -15.96 -8.11
C GLU A 381 17.51 -15.87 -8.53
N PHE A 382 16.67 -15.19 -7.74
CA PHE A 382 15.22 -15.05 -7.96
C PHE A 382 14.87 -14.10 -9.12
N LYS A 383 14.09 -14.60 -10.08
CA LYS A 383 13.75 -13.88 -11.32
C LYS A 383 12.38 -13.25 -11.24
N ASP A 384 12.21 -12.17 -12.01
CA ASP A 384 10.93 -11.51 -12.15
C ASP A 384 9.89 -12.44 -12.78
N GLY A 385 8.71 -12.51 -12.16
CA GLY A 385 7.61 -13.34 -12.62
C GLY A 385 7.55 -14.77 -12.07
N GLU A 386 8.46 -15.17 -11.18
CA GLU A 386 8.46 -16.46 -10.47
C GLU A 386 7.53 -16.43 -9.23
N ILE A 387 7.23 -17.60 -8.66
CA ILE A 387 6.47 -17.75 -7.41
C ILE A 387 7.45 -18.09 -6.30
N LEU A 388 7.55 -17.22 -5.30
CA LEU A 388 8.46 -17.39 -4.18
C LEU A 388 7.93 -18.44 -3.21
N VAL A 389 8.67 -19.53 -3.03
CA VAL A 389 8.38 -20.56 -2.02
C VAL A 389 9.50 -20.54 -0.98
N THR A 390 9.15 -20.34 0.30
CA THR A 390 10.14 -20.24 1.38
C THR A 390 9.58 -20.66 2.74
N THR A 391 10.44 -20.83 3.75
CA THR A 391 10.00 -21.17 5.12
C THR A 391 9.22 -20.00 5.74
N MET A 392 9.80 -18.80 5.68
CA MET A 392 9.24 -17.54 6.19
C MET A 392 10.01 -16.36 5.55
N THR A 393 9.36 -15.22 5.30
CA THR A 393 10.04 -14.00 4.83
C THR A 393 10.41 -13.08 5.98
N ALA A 394 11.49 -12.31 5.83
CA ALA A 394 11.90 -11.17 6.65
C ALA A 394 12.12 -9.93 5.75
N PRO A 395 12.43 -8.72 6.29
CA PRO A 395 12.60 -7.51 5.46
C PRO A 395 13.60 -7.64 4.31
N ASP A 396 14.66 -8.43 4.50
CA ASP A 396 15.69 -8.70 3.48
C ASP A 396 15.12 -9.38 2.21
N TRP A 397 13.93 -10.00 2.32
CA TRP A 397 13.22 -10.65 1.22
C TRP A 397 12.42 -9.68 0.35
N VAL A 398 12.22 -8.42 0.76
CA VAL A 398 11.43 -7.43 0.01
C VAL A 398 11.85 -7.29 -1.47
N PRO A 399 13.15 -7.33 -1.85
CA PRO A 399 13.57 -7.33 -3.25
C PRO A 399 13.09 -8.56 -4.05
N ALA A 400 13.05 -9.75 -3.45
CA ALA A 400 12.46 -10.94 -4.08
C ALA A 400 10.93 -10.86 -4.11
N MET A 401 10.32 -10.42 -3.00
CA MET A 401 8.85 -10.27 -2.91
C MET A 401 8.32 -9.33 -3.99
N LYS A 402 8.97 -8.20 -4.26
CA LYS A 402 8.59 -7.26 -5.34
C LYS A 402 8.64 -7.86 -6.76
N LYS A 403 9.46 -8.89 -6.99
CA LYS A 403 9.59 -9.62 -8.26
C LYS A 403 8.60 -10.79 -8.39
N ALA A 404 7.97 -11.20 -7.29
CA ALA A 404 7.20 -12.44 -7.23
C ALA A 404 5.75 -12.25 -7.72
N LYS A 405 5.27 -13.17 -8.56
CA LYS A 405 3.83 -13.23 -8.94
C LYS A 405 2.94 -13.71 -7.79
N ALA A 406 3.49 -14.52 -6.91
CA ALA A 406 2.84 -14.96 -5.67
C ALA A 406 3.89 -15.41 -4.66
N ILE A 407 3.50 -15.46 -3.40
CA ILE A 407 4.37 -15.85 -2.28
C ILE A 407 3.68 -16.98 -1.50
N VAL A 408 4.40 -18.08 -1.27
CA VAL A 408 3.93 -19.24 -0.49
C VAL A 408 4.92 -19.51 0.64
N THR A 409 4.47 -19.48 1.90
CA THR A 409 5.33 -19.76 3.06
C THR A 409 4.89 -20.96 3.90
N ASP A 410 5.85 -21.68 4.48
CA ASP A 410 5.60 -22.81 5.38
C ASP A 410 5.04 -22.37 6.74
N ALA A 411 5.60 -21.31 7.31
CA ALA A 411 5.20 -20.69 8.57
C ALA A 411 4.50 -19.33 8.31
N GLY A 412 3.86 -18.77 9.34
CA GLY A 412 3.20 -17.47 9.29
C GLY A 412 1.70 -17.50 9.59
N GLY A 413 1.24 -16.52 10.39
CA GLY A 413 -0.16 -16.17 10.58
C GLY A 413 -0.60 -14.96 9.73
N MET A 414 -1.81 -14.45 9.94
CA MET A 414 -2.37 -13.34 9.14
C MET A 414 -1.66 -12.00 9.37
N THR A 415 -0.79 -11.94 10.38
CA THR A 415 0.03 -10.79 10.81
C THR A 415 1.51 -10.91 10.49
N CYS A 416 1.98 -12.04 9.95
CA CYS A 416 3.42 -12.21 9.69
C CYS A 416 3.94 -11.25 8.61
N HIS A 417 5.27 -11.10 8.53
CA HIS A 417 5.92 -10.23 7.55
C HIS A 417 5.44 -10.46 6.10
N ALA A 418 5.31 -11.73 5.68
CA ALA A 418 4.79 -12.10 4.36
C ALA A 418 3.36 -11.56 4.15
N SER A 419 2.49 -11.74 5.15
CA SER A 419 1.09 -11.31 5.11
C SER A 419 0.92 -9.81 5.04
N ILE A 420 1.74 -9.03 5.76
CA ILE A 420 1.66 -7.56 5.75
C ILE A 420 2.16 -7.00 4.42
N VAL A 421 3.41 -7.30 4.06
CA VAL A 421 4.05 -6.72 2.87
C VAL A 421 3.35 -7.15 1.58
N SER A 422 2.84 -8.39 1.50
CA SER A 422 2.12 -8.83 0.30
C SER A 422 0.77 -8.11 0.11
N ARG A 423 0.11 -7.66 1.18
CA ARG A 423 -1.09 -6.82 1.07
C ARG A 423 -0.75 -5.41 0.62
N GLU A 424 0.33 -4.84 1.14
CA GLU A 424 0.83 -3.51 0.75
C GLU A 424 1.27 -3.47 -0.72
N LEU A 425 1.89 -4.54 -1.21
CA LEU A 425 2.33 -4.67 -2.60
C LEU A 425 1.23 -5.23 -3.55
N GLY A 426 0.09 -5.68 -3.02
CA GLY A 426 -1.00 -6.27 -3.81
C GLY A 426 -0.69 -7.65 -4.43
N ILE A 427 0.25 -8.39 -3.85
CA ILE A 427 0.74 -9.68 -4.37
C ILE A 427 -0.07 -10.82 -3.73
N PRO A 428 -0.57 -11.80 -4.51
CA PRO A 428 -1.22 -13.01 -3.97
C PRO A 428 -0.30 -13.77 -3.01
N CYS A 429 -0.76 -14.03 -1.79
CA CYS A 429 0.08 -14.67 -0.76
C CYS A 429 -0.67 -15.73 0.07
N ILE A 430 -0.03 -16.89 0.23
CA ILE A 430 -0.46 -17.97 1.11
C ILE A 430 0.63 -18.19 2.17
N VAL A 431 0.25 -18.28 3.43
CA VAL A 431 1.20 -18.49 4.55
C VAL A 431 0.83 -19.72 5.38
N GLY A 432 1.77 -20.24 6.17
CA GLY A 432 1.48 -21.32 7.12
C GLY A 432 1.18 -22.70 6.50
N THR A 433 1.66 -23.00 5.28
CA THR A 433 1.30 -24.25 4.56
C THR A 433 1.64 -25.53 5.32
N LYS A 434 2.80 -25.58 6.00
CA LYS A 434 3.22 -26.67 6.90
C LYS A 434 2.16 -27.02 7.95
N SER A 435 1.48 -26.00 8.47
CA SER A 435 0.47 -26.16 9.53
C SER A 435 -0.92 -26.53 9.01
N ARG A 436 -1.18 -26.33 7.71
CA ARG A 436 -2.49 -26.44 7.05
C ARG A 436 -2.62 -27.64 6.10
N SER A 437 -1.51 -28.15 5.56
CA SER A 437 -1.45 -29.45 4.92
C SER A 437 -0.09 -30.13 5.12
N GLN A 438 0.96 -29.55 4.54
CA GLN A 438 2.31 -30.07 4.46
C GLN A 438 3.23 -28.93 3.97
N GLU A 439 4.53 -29.05 4.22
CA GLU A 439 5.54 -28.05 3.86
C GLU A 439 5.57 -27.83 2.34
N ALA A 440 5.37 -26.58 1.92
CA ALA A 440 5.54 -26.16 0.53
C ALA A 440 7.00 -26.29 0.10
N THR A 441 7.97 -25.96 0.97
CA THR A 441 9.41 -26.02 0.62
C THR A 441 9.95 -27.41 0.34
N THR A 442 9.33 -28.47 0.89
CA THR A 442 9.73 -29.86 0.66
C THR A 442 8.81 -30.61 -0.29
N THR A 443 7.59 -30.12 -0.53
CA THR A 443 6.63 -30.72 -1.49
C THR A 443 6.75 -30.12 -2.88
N ILE A 444 6.97 -28.81 -3.00
CA ILE A 444 7.12 -28.11 -4.27
C ILE A 444 8.59 -28.16 -4.67
N GLN A 445 8.87 -28.57 -5.91
CA GLN A 445 10.22 -28.61 -6.46
C GLN A 445 10.62 -27.27 -7.08
N ASP A 446 11.90 -26.96 -7.04
CA ASP A 446 12.44 -25.77 -7.70
C ASP A 446 12.24 -25.84 -9.22
N GLY A 447 11.73 -24.75 -9.82
CA GLY A 447 11.35 -24.67 -11.23
C GLY A 447 10.00 -25.30 -11.59
N GLN A 448 9.29 -25.94 -10.64
CA GLN A 448 7.99 -26.58 -10.87
C GLN A 448 6.91 -25.55 -11.22
N ASP A 449 6.13 -25.81 -12.27
CA ASP A 449 4.96 -24.98 -12.59
C ASP A 449 3.84 -25.24 -11.57
N ILE A 450 3.37 -24.19 -10.91
CA ILE A 450 2.31 -24.25 -9.89
C ILE A 450 1.29 -23.13 -10.09
N THR A 451 0.08 -23.33 -9.52
CA THR A 451 -0.97 -22.32 -9.47
C THR A 451 -1.36 -22.01 -8.04
N VAL A 452 -1.19 -20.76 -7.64
CA VAL A 452 -1.54 -20.23 -6.32
C VAL A 452 -2.93 -19.61 -6.39
N ASP A 453 -3.88 -20.20 -5.68
CA ASP A 453 -5.19 -19.62 -5.34
C ASP A 453 -5.10 -19.06 -3.92
N ALA A 454 -4.60 -17.82 -3.81
CA ALA A 454 -4.47 -17.13 -2.53
C ALA A 454 -5.81 -16.58 -2.02
N THR A 455 -6.89 -16.67 -2.81
CA THR A 455 -8.26 -16.37 -2.35
C THR A 455 -8.79 -17.49 -1.46
N ASN A 456 -8.62 -18.75 -1.89
CA ASN A 456 -9.06 -19.93 -1.14
C ASN A 456 -7.95 -20.57 -0.28
N GLY A 457 -6.71 -20.08 -0.40
CA GLY A 457 -5.56 -20.59 0.35
C GLY A 457 -5.08 -21.96 -0.15
N ILE A 458 -5.06 -22.19 -1.47
CA ILE A 458 -4.74 -23.49 -2.08
C ILE A 458 -3.65 -23.32 -3.16
N VAL A 459 -2.68 -24.22 -3.20
CA VAL A 459 -1.69 -24.34 -4.28
C VAL A 459 -1.94 -25.64 -5.04
N TYR A 460 -2.01 -25.53 -6.36
CA TYR A 460 -2.27 -26.64 -7.28
C TYR A 460 -1.08 -26.95 -8.17
N GLU A 461 -1.00 -28.20 -8.61
CA GLU A 461 0.03 -28.68 -9.52
C GLU A 461 -0.23 -28.22 -10.95
N GLY A 462 0.83 -27.75 -11.62
CA GLY A 462 0.76 -27.21 -12.96
C GLY A 462 0.05 -25.85 -13.04
N ILE A 463 -0.23 -25.44 -14.28
CA ILE A 463 -0.97 -24.21 -14.58
C ILE A 463 -2.46 -24.57 -14.73
N VAL A 464 -3.23 -24.36 -13.67
CA VAL A 464 -4.67 -24.64 -13.64
C VAL A 464 -5.42 -23.44 -14.21
N GLU A 465 -5.61 -23.46 -15.52
CA GLU A 465 -6.20 -22.34 -16.26
C GLU A 465 -7.58 -21.90 -15.72
N ASP A 466 -8.42 -22.84 -15.25
CA ASP A 466 -9.77 -22.58 -14.71
C ASP A 466 -9.78 -21.81 -13.35
N ILE A 467 -8.61 -21.48 -12.80
CA ILE A 467 -8.44 -20.66 -11.58
C ILE A 467 -7.88 -19.28 -11.92
N VAL A 468 -6.98 -19.23 -12.91
CA VAL A 468 -6.38 -18.00 -13.41
C VAL A 468 -7.34 -17.29 -14.39
N LYS A 469 -8.29 -18.02 -14.99
CA LYS A 469 -9.40 -17.50 -15.81
C LYS A 469 -10.66 -17.29 -14.95
N PRO A 470 -11.34 -16.12 -15.03
CA PRO A 470 -12.64 -15.93 -14.41
C PRO A 470 -13.71 -16.86 -15.00
N ALA A 471 -14.66 -17.30 -14.16
CA ALA A 471 -15.78 -18.12 -14.60
C ALA A 471 -16.70 -17.34 -15.58
N ALA A 472 -17.13 -18.01 -16.65
CA ALA A 472 -18.04 -17.43 -17.63
C ALA A 472 -19.41 -17.08 -16.99
N ALA A 473 -19.95 -15.91 -17.34
CA ALA A 473 -21.21 -15.43 -16.81
C ALA A 473 -22.39 -16.37 -17.13
N ALA A 474 -23.12 -16.80 -16.09
CA ALA A 474 -24.38 -17.51 -16.24
C ALA A 474 -25.50 -16.56 -16.75
N PRO A 475 -26.53 -17.06 -17.46
CA PRO A 475 -27.54 -16.21 -18.07
C PRO A 475 -28.37 -15.44 -17.04
N ALA A 476 -28.68 -14.17 -17.35
CA ALA A 476 -29.38 -13.27 -16.43
C ALA A 476 -30.80 -13.74 -16.08
N ALA A 477 -31.04 -13.98 -14.79
CA ALA A 477 -32.38 -14.10 -14.23
C ALA A 477 -32.86 -12.73 -13.70
N THR A 478 -33.96 -12.28 -14.30
CA THR A 478 -34.79 -11.10 -14.00
C THR A 478 -34.59 -10.36 -12.65
N ALA A 479 -34.24 -9.07 -12.78
CA ALA A 479 -34.73 -7.94 -11.98
C ALA A 479 -34.68 -8.06 -10.43
N ALA A 480 -33.50 -7.82 -9.85
CA ALA A 480 -33.37 -7.22 -8.54
C ALA A 480 -33.03 -5.72 -8.69
N THR A 481 -33.75 -4.84 -7.99
CA THR A 481 -33.53 -3.38 -8.04
C THR A 481 -32.17 -2.99 -7.47
N VAL A 482 -31.27 -2.51 -8.32
CA VAL A 482 -29.97 -1.97 -7.91
C VAL A 482 -30.19 -0.64 -7.18
N VAL A 483 -29.84 -0.60 -5.89
CA VAL A 483 -29.76 0.67 -5.14
C VAL A 483 -28.47 1.37 -5.57
N ALA A 484 -28.57 2.29 -6.51
CA ALA A 484 -27.44 3.07 -6.98
C ALA A 484 -26.92 4.01 -5.87
N GLU A 485 -25.62 3.93 -5.55
CA GLU A 485 -24.97 5.00 -4.78
C GLU A 485 -25.06 6.29 -5.60
N THR A 486 -25.75 7.30 -5.06
CA THR A 486 -25.93 8.59 -5.71
C THR A 486 -24.64 9.40 -5.67
N ALA A 487 -23.78 9.20 -6.67
CA ALA A 487 -22.66 10.09 -6.94
C ALA A 487 -23.18 11.50 -7.30
N PRO A 488 -22.55 12.58 -6.83
CA PRO A 488 -22.97 13.93 -7.16
C PRO A 488 -22.75 14.22 -8.66
N ILE A 489 -23.64 15.03 -9.23
CA ILE A 489 -23.49 15.58 -10.59
C ILE A 489 -22.51 16.76 -10.49
N THR A 490 -21.49 16.75 -11.35
CA THR A 490 -20.46 17.81 -11.46
C THR A 490 -20.50 18.44 -12.84
N GLY A 491 -20.05 19.70 -12.95
CA GLY A 491 -19.83 20.39 -14.22
C GLY A 491 -18.55 19.93 -14.91
N THR A 492 -17.45 19.89 -14.18
CA THR A 492 -16.19 19.25 -14.58
C THR A 492 -16.37 17.72 -14.56
N LYS A 493 -16.08 17.06 -15.69
CA LYS A 493 -16.27 15.61 -15.85
C LYS A 493 -15.16 14.82 -15.18
N ILE A 494 -15.50 13.69 -14.57
CA ILE A 494 -14.54 12.80 -13.92
C ILE A 494 -14.32 11.57 -14.79
N TYR A 495 -13.22 11.57 -15.51
CA TYR A 495 -12.76 10.45 -16.30
C TYR A 495 -11.85 9.52 -15.49
N MET A 496 -11.60 8.34 -16.04
CA MET A 496 -10.73 7.32 -15.47
C MET A 496 -9.51 7.05 -16.37
N ASN A 497 -8.37 6.76 -15.77
CA ASN A 497 -7.17 6.24 -16.43
C ASN A 497 -7.23 4.70 -16.40
N LEU A 498 -7.07 4.04 -17.55
CA LEU A 498 -7.14 2.58 -17.63
C LEU A 498 -6.13 2.01 -18.65
N GLY A 499 -5.13 1.29 -18.17
CA GLY A 499 -4.17 0.59 -19.04
C GLY A 499 -4.61 -0.82 -19.41
N ASN A 500 -4.93 -1.65 -18.42
CA ASN A 500 -5.29 -3.05 -18.63
C ASN A 500 -6.77 -3.21 -19.08
N PRO A 501 -7.05 -3.75 -20.29
CA PRO A 501 -8.41 -3.99 -20.77
C PRO A 501 -9.26 -4.95 -19.92
N ASP A 502 -8.65 -5.92 -19.25
CA ASP A 502 -9.37 -6.93 -18.48
C ASP A 502 -9.98 -6.36 -17.17
N LEU A 503 -9.55 -5.16 -16.76
CA LEU A 503 -10.13 -4.43 -15.64
C LEU A 503 -11.31 -3.54 -16.05
N ALA A 504 -11.66 -3.48 -17.35
CA ALA A 504 -12.70 -2.59 -17.86
C ALA A 504 -14.10 -2.94 -17.35
N GLU A 505 -14.48 -4.22 -17.26
CA GLU A 505 -15.78 -4.61 -16.72
C GLU A 505 -15.88 -4.30 -15.22
N LYS A 506 -14.82 -4.57 -14.46
CA LYS A 506 -14.73 -4.30 -13.02
C LYS A 506 -14.89 -2.81 -12.69
N TYR A 507 -14.27 -1.93 -13.48
CA TYR A 507 -14.27 -0.48 -13.19
C TYR A 507 -15.26 0.32 -14.05
N GLY A 508 -15.83 -0.27 -15.10
CA GLY A 508 -16.88 0.36 -15.91
C GLY A 508 -18.16 0.66 -15.14
N VAL A 509 -18.43 -0.05 -14.05
CA VAL A 509 -19.57 0.22 -13.15
C VAL A 509 -19.37 1.44 -12.24
N LEU A 510 -18.16 2.00 -12.17
CA LEU A 510 -17.90 3.21 -11.38
C LEU A 510 -18.62 4.44 -11.98
N PRO A 511 -18.99 5.45 -11.16
CA PRO A 511 -19.69 6.66 -11.60
C PRO A 511 -18.77 7.66 -12.34
N CYS A 512 -17.84 7.16 -13.15
CA CYS A 512 -17.03 7.95 -14.07
C CYS A 512 -17.81 8.30 -15.35
N ASP A 513 -17.43 9.41 -15.95
CA ASP A 513 -18.04 9.97 -17.15
C ASP A 513 -17.39 9.45 -18.45
N GLY A 514 -16.40 8.54 -18.33
CA GLY A 514 -15.63 7.96 -19.45
C GLY A 514 -14.18 7.60 -19.08
N ILE A 515 -13.39 7.20 -20.08
CA ILE A 515 -11.93 6.99 -19.97
C ILE A 515 -11.22 8.18 -20.62
N GLY A 516 -10.42 8.91 -19.85
CA GLY A 516 -9.68 10.09 -20.31
C GLY A 516 -8.28 9.74 -20.82
N LEU A 517 -7.74 8.61 -20.37
CA LEU A 517 -6.48 8.04 -20.85
C LEU A 517 -6.57 6.51 -20.81
N MET A 518 -6.74 5.90 -21.99
CA MET A 518 -6.43 4.49 -22.22
C MET A 518 -5.01 4.37 -22.77
N ARG A 519 -4.19 3.51 -22.15
CA ARG A 519 -2.78 3.27 -22.50
C ARG A 519 -2.63 1.94 -23.22
N GLU A 520 -2.33 1.94 -24.52
CA GLU A 520 -2.13 0.68 -25.27
C GLU A 520 -0.78 0.00 -25.00
N GLU A 521 0.17 0.65 -24.33
CA GLU A 521 1.45 0.06 -23.95
C GLU A 521 1.26 -1.24 -23.13
N PHE A 522 0.18 -1.31 -22.33
CA PHE A 522 -0.23 -2.53 -21.63
C PHE A 522 -0.68 -3.66 -22.57
N ILE A 523 -1.30 -3.34 -23.72
CA ILE A 523 -1.69 -4.34 -24.71
C ILE A 523 -0.44 -4.95 -25.35
N TRP A 524 0.53 -4.09 -25.68
CA TRP A 524 1.83 -4.50 -26.19
C TRP A 524 2.60 -5.39 -25.19
N THR A 525 2.67 -5.03 -23.91
CA THR A 525 3.42 -5.81 -22.89
C THR A 525 2.69 -7.02 -22.32
N THR A 526 1.37 -7.16 -22.53
CA THR A 526 0.56 -8.24 -21.91
C THR A 526 -0.02 -9.25 -22.91
N PHE A 527 -0.19 -8.87 -24.19
CA PHE A 527 -0.84 -9.73 -25.20
C PHE A 527 -0.03 -9.89 -26.49
N ILE A 528 0.70 -8.85 -26.92
CA ILE A 528 1.45 -8.88 -28.19
C ILE A 528 2.88 -9.41 -27.98
N HIS A 529 3.63 -8.83 -27.04
CA HIS A 529 5.04 -9.12 -26.67
C HIS A 529 6.10 -9.03 -27.81
N GLU A 530 5.68 -8.68 -29.03
CA GLU A 530 6.50 -8.69 -30.24
C GLU A 530 6.50 -7.30 -30.90
N HIS A 531 7.65 -6.88 -31.43
CA HIS A 531 7.79 -5.56 -32.05
C HIS A 531 6.96 -5.48 -33.35
N PRO A 532 6.23 -4.37 -33.63
CA PRO A 532 5.37 -4.29 -34.81
C PRO A 532 6.09 -4.43 -36.14
N LEU A 533 7.30 -3.88 -36.29
CA LEU A 533 8.09 -4.02 -37.52
C LEU A 533 8.62 -5.45 -37.68
N TYR A 534 8.87 -6.16 -36.58
CA TYR A 534 9.20 -7.58 -36.60
C TYR A 534 7.99 -8.44 -37.02
N LEU A 535 6.79 -8.14 -36.49
CA LEU A 535 5.54 -8.79 -36.91
C LEU A 535 5.24 -8.56 -38.41
N ILE A 536 5.51 -7.36 -38.93
CA ILE A 536 5.44 -7.08 -40.38
C ILE A 536 6.47 -7.91 -41.16
N GLU A 537 7.73 -7.98 -40.70
CA GLU A 537 8.79 -8.75 -41.38
C GLU A 537 8.48 -10.25 -41.47
N ILE A 538 7.96 -10.85 -40.40
CA ILE A 538 7.59 -12.28 -40.39
C ILE A 538 6.24 -12.58 -41.04
N GLY A 539 5.56 -11.57 -41.62
CA GLY A 539 4.32 -11.75 -42.37
C GLY A 539 3.05 -11.87 -41.51
N HIS A 540 3.07 -11.37 -40.27
CA HIS A 540 1.95 -11.39 -39.32
C HIS A 540 1.44 -9.99 -38.86
N PRO A 541 1.26 -8.99 -39.74
CA PRO A 541 0.76 -7.66 -39.36
C PRO A 541 -0.69 -7.66 -38.85
N GLU A 542 -1.51 -8.65 -39.24
CA GLU A 542 -2.89 -8.82 -38.77
C GLU A 542 -2.97 -8.96 -37.26
N ARG A 543 -1.97 -9.60 -36.64
CA ARG A 543 -1.96 -9.85 -35.20
C ARG A 543 -1.86 -8.56 -34.39
N VAL A 544 -1.14 -7.54 -34.89
CA VAL A 544 -1.11 -6.20 -34.29
C VAL A 544 -2.52 -5.60 -34.30
N VAL A 545 -3.15 -5.59 -35.48
CA VAL A 545 -4.47 -5.00 -35.68
C VAL A 545 -5.52 -5.68 -34.78
N ASP A 546 -5.54 -7.01 -34.77
CA ASP A 546 -6.54 -7.79 -34.06
C ASP A 546 -6.36 -7.70 -32.53
N GLN A 547 -5.14 -7.83 -32.01
CA GLN A 547 -4.91 -7.80 -30.56
C GLN A 547 -5.09 -6.38 -29.97
N LEU A 548 -4.68 -5.33 -30.68
CA LEU A 548 -5.00 -3.95 -30.34
C LEU A 548 -6.52 -3.72 -30.36
N ALA A 549 -7.19 -4.12 -31.44
CA ALA A 549 -8.62 -3.92 -31.60
C ALA A 549 -9.44 -4.67 -30.53
N ASP A 550 -9.07 -5.89 -30.14
CA ASP A 550 -9.76 -6.63 -29.07
C ASP A 550 -9.56 -5.99 -27.69
N GLY A 551 -8.35 -5.51 -27.38
CA GLY A 551 -8.09 -4.77 -26.14
C GLY A 551 -8.90 -3.47 -26.07
N MET A 552 -8.91 -2.68 -27.14
CA MET A 552 -9.72 -1.46 -27.27
C MET A 552 -11.23 -1.77 -27.21
N ARG A 553 -11.69 -2.84 -27.88
CA ARG A 553 -13.10 -3.28 -27.89
C ARG A 553 -13.61 -3.57 -26.48
N LYS A 554 -12.86 -4.34 -25.67
CA LYS A 554 -13.22 -4.65 -24.27
C LYS A 554 -13.51 -3.37 -23.47
N VAL A 555 -12.60 -2.39 -23.54
CA VAL A 555 -12.76 -1.11 -22.82
C VAL A 555 -13.95 -0.31 -23.35
N CYS A 556 -14.10 -0.21 -24.67
CA CYS A 556 -15.20 0.54 -25.28
C CYS A 556 -16.57 -0.07 -24.97
N GLN A 557 -16.66 -1.41 -24.95
CA GLN A 557 -17.87 -2.17 -24.64
C GLN A 557 -18.33 -1.96 -23.20
N ALA A 558 -17.42 -2.05 -22.22
CA ALA A 558 -17.76 -1.89 -20.80
C ALA A 558 -18.19 -0.45 -20.44
N LEU A 559 -17.72 0.55 -21.21
CA LEU A 559 -17.98 1.96 -20.92
C LEU A 559 -19.11 2.57 -21.77
N ALA A 560 -19.48 1.96 -22.91
CA ALA A 560 -20.48 2.49 -23.83
C ALA A 560 -21.79 2.91 -23.13
N PRO A 561 -22.37 4.09 -23.45
CA PRO A 561 -21.96 5.03 -24.50
C PRO A 561 -20.89 6.07 -24.07
N ARG A 562 -20.32 5.97 -22.87
CA ARG A 562 -19.34 6.95 -22.36
C ARG A 562 -18.06 6.96 -23.24
N PRO A 563 -17.46 8.13 -23.47
CA PRO A 563 -16.26 8.26 -24.30
C PRO A 563 -15.08 7.49 -23.73
N VAL A 564 -14.25 6.96 -24.63
CA VAL A 564 -12.96 6.33 -24.32
C VAL A 564 -11.89 7.00 -25.17
N THR A 565 -10.90 7.64 -24.55
CA THR A 565 -9.78 8.27 -25.26
C THR A 565 -8.54 7.39 -25.18
N LEU A 566 -8.24 6.69 -26.28
CA LEU A 566 -7.00 5.95 -26.47
C LEU A 566 -5.85 6.92 -26.73
N ARG A 567 -4.73 6.75 -26.02
CA ARG A 567 -3.45 7.30 -26.44
C ARG A 567 -2.74 6.25 -27.30
N PHE A 568 -2.32 6.62 -28.51
CA PHE A 568 -1.44 5.78 -29.32
C PHE A 568 -0.10 5.54 -28.60
N SER A 569 0.66 4.53 -29.03
CA SER A 569 1.86 4.11 -28.30
C SER A 569 2.88 5.24 -28.09
N ASP A 570 3.21 5.50 -26.83
CA ASP A 570 4.21 6.47 -26.39
C ASP A 570 5.50 5.79 -25.87
N PHE A 571 5.71 4.52 -26.22
CA PHE A 571 6.92 3.80 -25.82
C PHE A 571 8.19 4.55 -26.25
N LYS A 572 9.15 4.58 -25.33
CA LYS A 572 10.54 4.95 -25.56
C LYS A 572 11.21 3.85 -26.40
N SER A 573 12.24 4.19 -27.17
CA SER A 573 12.99 3.22 -27.99
C SER A 573 13.58 2.06 -27.16
N SER A 574 13.92 2.32 -25.88
CA SER A 574 14.34 1.29 -24.92
C SER A 574 13.26 0.27 -24.58
N GLU A 575 11.98 0.67 -24.55
CA GLU A 575 10.86 -0.22 -24.21
C GLU A 575 10.46 -1.07 -25.41
N TYR A 576 10.41 -0.47 -26.62
CA TYR A 576 10.25 -1.23 -27.86
C TYR A 576 11.38 -2.24 -28.07
N ARG A 577 12.62 -1.93 -27.66
CA ARG A 577 13.76 -2.84 -27.78
C ARG A 577 13.56 -4.14 -27.00
N ASN A 578 12.94 -4.04 -25.83
CA ASN A 578 12.67 -5.18 -24.94
C ASN A 578 11.52 -6.08 -25.46
N LEU A 579 10.76 -5.66 -26.47
CA LEU A 579 9.84 -6.55 -27.18
C LEU A 579 10.63 -7.48 -28.10
N LYS A 580 10.14 -8.72 -28.28
CA LYS A 580 10.81 -9.70 -29.15
C LYS A 580 10.93 -9.15 -30.58
N GLY A 581 12.17 -9.14 -31.08
CA GLY A 581 12.55 -8.57 -32.38
C GLY A 581 12.91 -7.08 -32.37
N GLY A 582 12.76 -6.37 -31.24
CA GLY A 582 12.96 -4.92 -31.13
C GLY A 582 14.42 -4.46 -31.32
N ASP A 583 15.41 -5.23 -30.87
CA ASP A 583 16.85 -4.92 -31.00
C ASP A 583 17.30 -4.52 -32.40
N LYS A 584 16.66 -5.07 -33.44
CA LYS A 584 16.97 -4.79 -34.84
C LYS A 584 16.52 -3.40 -35.29
N TYR A 585 15.46 -2.86 -34.69
CA TYR A 585 14.77 -1.66 -35.14
C TYR A 585 15.04 -0.43 -34.24
N GLU A 586 15.40 -0.65 -32.97
CA GLU A 586 15.38 0.39 -31.96
C GLU A 586 16.78 0.97 -31.63
N PRO A 587 17.05 2.24 -31.98
CA PRO A 587 18.35 2.86 -31.74
C PRO A 587 18.63 2.99 -30.24
N GLN A 588 19.90 2.88 -29.84
CA GLN A 588 20.32 3.16 -28.47
C GLN A 588 20.49 4.67 -28.27
N GLU A 589 19.73 5.25 -27.34
CA GLU A 589 19.64 6.70 -27.11
C GLU A 589 20.14 7.06 -25.71
N SER A 590 20.90 8.17 -25.59
CA SER A 590 21.45 8.63 -24.31
C SER A 590 20.40 9.19 -23.35
N SER A 591 19.23 9.61 -23.85
CA SER A 591 18.06 9.95 -23.05
C SER A 591 16.81 9.43 -23.75
N ALA A 592 16.31 8.28 -23.29
CA ALA A 592 15.13 7.64 -23.84
C ALA A 592 13.84 8.46 -23.58
N LEU A 593 13.83 9.33 -22.57
CA LEU A 593 12.69 10.19 -22.20
C LEU A 593 12.43 11.27 -23.26
N LEU A 594 13.49 11.86 -23.82
CA LEU A 594 13.42 12.92 -24.83
C LEU A 594 13.59 12.41 -26.28
N GLY A 595 13.85 11.12 -26.44
CA GLY A 595 14.23 10.45 -27.70
C GLY A 595 13.09 10.17 -28.68
N TRP A 596 13.29 9.16 -29.53
CA TRP A 596 12.40 8.82 -30.65
C TRP A 596 11.12 8.11 -30.19
N ARG A 597 10.16 8.89 -29.68
CA ARG A 597 8.86 8.44 -29.16
C ARG A 597 7.69 9.32 -29.64
N GLY A 598 6.46 8.84 -29.40
CA GLY A 598 5.20 9.51 -29.73
C GLY A 598 5.13 9.99 -31.18
N ALA A 599 4.55 11.17 -31.39
CA ALA A 599 4.35 11.81 -32.69
C ALA A 599 5.54 11.71 -33.66
N SER A 600 6.77 11.91 -33.17
CA SER A 600 8.00 11.89 -33.99
C SER A 600 8.33 10.54 -34.63
N ARG A 601 7.75 9.46 -34.09
CA ARG A 601 7.88 8.09 -34.58
C ARG A 601 6.82 7.76 -35.63
N TYR A 602 5.60 8.26 -35.48
CA TYR A 602 4.45 7.90 -36.30
C TYR A 602 4.57 8.26 -37.79
N TYR A 603 5.21 9.39 -38.12
CA TYR A 603 5.44 9.81 -39.50
C TYR A 603 6.84 9.45 -40.05
N ASP A 604 7.72 8.84 -39.24
CA ASP A 604 9.08 8.50 -39.67
C ASP A 604 9.03 7.34 -40.69
N PRO A 605 9.71 7.44 -41.86
CA PRO A 605 9.72 6.38 -42.87
C PRO A 605 10.14 4.99 -42.35
N LYS A 606 10.86 4.90 -41.23
CA LYS A 606 11.25 3.63 -40.60
C LYS A 606 10.11 2.94 -39.86
N TYR A 607 9.11 3.69 -39.38
CA TYR A 607 8.07 3.19 -38.47
C TYR A 607 6.64 3.42 -38.99
N ILE A 608 6.43 4.28 -40.00
CA ILE A 608 5.11 4.65 -40.53
C ILE A 608 4.19 3.44 -40.82
N GLU A 609 4.72 2.32 -41.33
CA GLU A 609 3.91 1.11 -41.59
C GLU A 609 3.42 0.41 -40.32
N ALA A 610 4.12 0.52 -39.19
CA ALA A 610 3.64 0.05 -37.89
C ALA A 610 2.50 0.93 -37.36
N PHE A 611 2.64 2.26 -37.43
CA PHE A 611 1.58 3.17 -36.99
C PHE A 611 0.29 3.04 -37.81
N LYS A 612 0.38 2.68 -39.10
CA LYS A 612 -0.80 2.32 -39.91
C LYS A 612 -1.56 1.11 -39.35
N LEU A 613 -0.91 0.18 -38.65
CA LEU A 613 -1.60 -0.95 -37.99
C LEU A 613 -2.38 -0.48 -36.75
N GLU A 614 -1.82 0.46 -35.97
CA GLU A 614 -2.53 1.10 -34.84
C GLU A 614 -3.79 1.84 -35.35
N ILE A 615 -3.68 2.62 -36.45
CA ILE A 615 -4.84 3.27 -37.08
C ILE A 615 -5.89 2.25 -37.54
N LYS A 616 -5.47 1.14 -38.17
CA LYS A 616 -6.37 0.06 -38.60
C LYS A 616 -7.08 -0.61 -37.43
N ALA A 617 -6.41 -0.78 -36.29
CA ALA A 617 -7.03 -1.31 -35.07
C ALA A 617 -8.14 -0.38 -34.55
N VAL A 618 -7.88 0.93 -34.48
CA VAL A 618 -8.90 1.93 -34.09
C VAL A 618 -10.08 1.93 -35.06
N ARG A 619 -9.82 1.85 -36.38
CA ARG A 619 -10.87 1.73 -37.40
C ARG A 619 -11.70 0.46 -37.21
N LYS A 620 -11.06 -0.70 -37.02
CA LYS A 620 -11.74 -1.98 -36.75
C LYS A 620 -12.70 -1.87 -35.56
N VAL A 621 -12.27 -1.25 -34.45
CA VAL A 621 -13.16 -1.03 -33.28
C VAL A 621 -14.35 -0.13 -33.60
N ARG A 622 -14.13 0.95 -34.35
CA ARG A 622 -15.19 1.92 -34.68
C ARG A 622 -16.12 1.45 -35.80
N GLU A 623 -15.65 0.67 -36.75
CA GLU A 623 -16.33 0.32 -38.00
C GLU A 623 -16.87 -1.11 -38.00
N GLU A 624 -16.07 -2.10 -37.60
CA GLU A 624 -16.48 -3.51 -37.56
C GLU A 624 -17.20 -3.85 -36.24
N PHE A 625 -16.62 -3.46 -35.10
CA PHE A 625 -17.24 -3.68 -33.78
C PHE A 625 -18.27 -2.60 -33.40
N GLY A 626 -18.36 -1.51 -34.16
CA GLY A 626 -19.40 -0.47 -34.02
C GLY A 626 -19.22 0.51 -32.84
N PHE A 627 -18.12 0.44 -32.09
CA PHE A 627 -17.91 1.28 -30.89
C PHE A 627 -17.48 2.70 -31.24
N LYS A 628 -18.46 3.56 -31.55
CA LYS A 628 -18.24 4.99 -31.88
C LYS A 628 -17.78 5.86 -30.70
N ASN A 629 -17.72 5.33 -29.47
CA ASN A 629 -17.22 6.04 -28.29
C ASN A 629 -15.68 6.09 -28.19
N LEU A 630 -14.94 5.37 -29.05
CA LEU A 630 -13.48 5.40 -29.11
C LEU A 630 -12.93 6.65 -29.82
N ASN A 631 -12.21 7.50 -29.10
CA ASN A 631 -11.44 8.65 -29.58
C ASN A 631 -9.94 8.37 -29.46
N VAL A 632 -9.10 9.17 -30.12
CA VAL A 632 -7.64 9.02 -30.06
C VAL A 632 -6.94 10.26 -29.51
N MET A 633 -5.73 10.07 -29.00
CA MET A 633 -4.84 11.09 -28.49
C MET A 633 -3.42 10.86 -28.99
N ILE A 634 -2.80 11.93 -29.48
CA ILE A 634 -1.40 11.93 -29.95
C ILE A 634 -0.48 12.35 -28.79
N PRO A 635 0.44 11.49 -28.33
CA PRO A 635 1.50 11.85 -27.39
C PRO A 635 2.71 12.52 -28.06
N PHE A 636 3.47 13.26 -27.25
CA PHE A 636 4.83 13.75 -27.50
C PHE A 636 5.02 14.53 -28.82
N CYS A 637 3.98 15.27 -29.23
CA CYS A 637 4.00 16.11 -30.43
C CYS A 637 4.73 17.42 -30.17
N ARG A 638 5.92 17.61 -30.75
CA ARG A 638 6.81 18.74 -30.46
C ARG A 638 6.45 19.98 -31.28
N ARG A 639 6.00 19.80 -32.52
CA ARG A 639 5.70 20.89 -33.47
C ARG A 639 4.32 20.75 -34.14
N VAL A 640 3.80 21.87 -34.62
CA VAL A 640 2.49 21.94 -35.31
C VAL A 640 2.52 21.15 -36.62
N ASP A 641 3.65 21.14 -37.35
CA ASP A 641 3.78 20.37 -38.60
C ASP A 641 3.77 18.85 -38.38
N GLU A 642 4.15 18.38 -37.20
CA GLU A 642 4.07 16.96 -36.84
C GLU A 642 2.60 16.55 -36.65
N MET A 643 1.82 17.38 -35.96
CA MET A 643 0.38 17.16 -35.77
C MET A 643 -0.36 17.15 -37.11
N GLU A 644 -0.05 18.09 -38.00
CA GLU A 644 -0.60 18.14 -39.36
C GLU A 644 -0.30 16.85 -40.15
N LYS A 645 0.96 16.38 -40.13
CA LYS A 645 1.35 15.12 -40.79
C LYS A 645 0.56 13.92 -40.24
N ILE A 646 0.40 13.83 -38.92
CA ILE A 646 -0.29 12.71 -38.26
C ILE A 646 -1.79 12.73 -38.55
N VAL A 647 -2.45 13.90 -38.49
CA VAL A 647 -3.88 14.03 -38.85
C VAL A 647 -4.11 13.70 -40.32
N ASN A 648 -3.23 14.15 -41.22
CA ASN A 648 -3.30 13.81 -42.64
C ASN A 648 -3.07 12.32 -42.89
N LEU A 649 -2.14 11.67 -42.17
CA LEU A 649 -1.90 10.23 -42.26
C LEU A 649 -3.10 9.41 -41.77
N MET A 650 -3.68 9.77 -40.62
CA MET A 650 -4.92 9.14 -40.13
C MET A 650 -6.06 9.27 -41.16
N ALA A 651 -6.23 10.46 -41.76
CA ALA A 651 -7.22 10.69 -42.80
C ALA A 651 -6.95 9.86 -44.09
N GLN A 652 -5.69 9.66 -44.48
CA GLN A 652 -5.33 8.82 -45.63
C GLN A 652 -5.64 7.33 -45.39
N GLU A 653 -5.45 6.85 -44.16
CA GLU A 653 -5.83 5.49 -43.74
C GLU A 653 -7.34 5.36 -43.39
N GLY A 654 -8.14 6.42 -43.61
CA GLY A 654 -9.61 6.41 -43.51
C GLY A 654 -10.19 6.86 -42.16
N LEU A 655 -9.37 7.30 -41.21
CA LEU A 655 -9.78 7.73 -39.87
C LEU A 655 -9.91 9.26 -39.80
N HIS A 656 -11.09 9.78 -40.12
CA HIS A 656 -11.35 11.23 -40.23
C HIS A 656 -11.90 11.85 -38.94
N ARG A 657 -11.29 12.95 -38.48
CA ARG A 657 -11.80 13.82 -37.40
C ARG A 657 -13.15 14.43 -37.79
N GLY A 658 -14.13 14.42 -36.88
CA GLY A 658 -15.47 14.93 -37.14
C GLY A 658 -16.33 15.05 -35.88
N PRO A 659 -17.67 15.14 -36.02
CA PRO A 659 -18.58 15.15 -34.88
C PRO A 659 -18.42 13.92 -33.97
N ASP A 660 -18.35 12.72 -34.57
CA ASP A 660 -18.38 11.43 -33.87
C ASP A 660 -16.98 10.84 -33.57
N PHE A 661 -15.90 11.50 -34.00
CA PHE A 661 -14.53 11.06 -33.77
C PHE A 661 -13.64 12.25 -33.42
N LYS A 662 -13.06 12.20 -32.22
CA LYS A 662 -12.24 13.27 -31.65
C LYS A 662 -10.76 12.90 -31.66
N VAL A 663 -9.94 13.87 -32.05
CA VAL A 663 -8.48 13.78 -32.01
C VAL A 663 -7.98 14.74 -30.92
N TRP A 664 -7.40 14.18 -29.88
CA TRP A 664 -6.81 14.90 -28.76
C TRP A 664 -5.29 15.03 -28.94
N LEU A 665 -4.69 16.02 -28.30
CA LEU A 665 -3.25 16.15 -28.13
C LEU A 665 -2.91 16.04 -26.64
N MET A 666 -1.93 15.22 -26.31
CA MET A 666 -1.35 15.22 -24.98
C MET A 666 -0.52 16.51 -24.81
N ALA A 667 -1.00 17.43 -23.98
CA ALA A 667 -0.34 18.69 -23.72
C ALA A 667 0.73 18.47 -22.64
N GLU A 668 1.89 18.01 -23.08
CA GLU A 668 2.96 17.56 -22.20
C GLU A 668 4.33 18.18 -22.52
N ILE A 669 4.44 18.91 -23.62
CA ILE A 669 5.65 19.65 -24.02
C ILE A 669 5.34 21.15 -23.93
N PRO A 670 6.25 22.01 -23.42
CA PRO A 670 6.03 23.46 -23.34
C PRO A 670 5.58 24.12 -24.65
N SER A 671 6.00 23.59 -25.82
CA SER A 671 5.56 24.06 -27.13
C SER A 671 4.06 23.82 -27.39
N ASN A 672 3.43 22.79 -26.80
CA ASN A 672 1.99 22.57 -26.88
C ASN A 672 1.20 23.68 -26.17
N ILE A 673 1.77 24.22 -25.08
CA ILE A 673 1.19 25.30 -24.29
C ILE A 673 1.33 26.63 -25.02
N ILE A 674 2.58 26.95 -25.42
CA ILE A 674 2.94 28.24 -26.04
C ILE A 674 2.28 28.44 -27.42
N LEU A 675 2.05 27.36 -28.18
CA LEU A 675 1.48 27.39 -29.53
C LEU A 675 0.09 26.73 -29.61
N ALA A 676 -0.65 26.70 -28.49
CA ALA A 676 -1.97 26.07 -28.42
C ALA A 676 -2.94 26.64 -29.48
N ASP A 677 -2.88 27.95 -29.75
CA ASP A 677 -3.65 28.63 -30.80
C ASP A 677 -3.40 28.06 -32.21
N GLN A 678 -2.19 27.57 -32.48
CA GLN A 678 -1.84 26.92 -33.75
C GLN A 678 -2.23 25.43 -33.75
N PHE A 679 -2.06 24.72 -32.63
CA PHE A 679 -2.46 23.32 -32.49
C PHE A 679 -4.00 23.14 -32.53
N ASN A 680 -4.79 24.13 -32.07
CA ASN A 680 -6.27 24.14 -32.09
C ASN A 680 -6.87 23.80 -33.46
N LYS A 681 -6.16 24.08 -34.56
CA LYS A 681 -6.57 23.74 -35.93
C LYS A 681 -6.69 22.22 -36.14
N PHE A 682 -5.82 21.43 -35.50
CA PHE A 682 -5.64 19.99 -35.73
C PHE A 682 -6.25 19.10 -34.64
N VAL A 683 -6.61 19.66 -33.48
CA VAL A 683 -7.20 18.93 -32.34
C VAL A 683 -8.66 19.31 -32.07
N ASP A 684 -9.40 18.46 -31.37
CA ASP A 684 -10.68 18.78 -30.72
C ASP A 684 -10.49 19.22 -29.25
N GLY A 685 -9.38 18.82 -28.62
CA GLY A 685 -9.08 19.12 -27.23
C GLY A 685 -7.68 18.66 -26.82
N TYR A 686 -7.33 18.95 -25.56
CA TYR A 686 -6.03 18.62 -24.96
C TYR A 686 -6.22 17.73 -23.73
N SER A 687 -5.29 16.82 -23.47
CA SER A 687 -5.14 16.21 -22.14
C SER A 687 -3.76 16.54 -21.60
N ILE A 688 -3.69 17.28 -20.50
CA ILE A 688 -2.42 17.66 -19.88
C ILE A 688 -1.74 16.41 -19.34
N GLY A 689 -0.56 16.09 -19.88
CA GLY A 689 0.35 15.08 -19.34
C GLY A 689 1.20 15.74 -18.25
N SER A 690 0.66 15.85 -17.03
CA SER A 690 1.24 16.70 -15.98
C SER A 690 2.64 16.27 -15.53
N ASN A 691 2.95 14.98 -15.63
CA ASN A 691 4.30 14.44 -15.40
C ASN A 691 5.33 15.04 -16.37
N ASP A 692 5.22 14.71 -17.65
CA ASP A 692 6.16 15.14 -18.68
C ASP A 692 6.16 16.67 -18.86
N LEU A 693 5.01 17.34 -18.68
CA LEU A 693 4.94 18.80 -18.65
C LEU A 693 5.76 19.40 -17.51
N THR A 694 5.65 18.83 -16.29
CA THR A 694 6.42 19.30 -15.13
C THR A 694 7.91 19.05 -15.34
N MET A 695 8.30 17.86 -15.80
CA MET A 695 9.70 17.52 -16.11
C MET A 695 10.31 18.50 -17.12
N LEU A 696 9.58 18.83 -18.19
CA LEU A 696 10.06 19.72 -19.24
C LEU A 696 10.02 21.21 -18.91
N ILE A 697 9.08 21.68 -18.07
CA ILE A 697 9.05 23.06 -17.57
C ILE A 697 10.14 23.30 -16.53
N MET A 698 10.33 22.33 -15.62
CA MET A 698 11.29 22.44 -14.51
C MET A 698 12.72 22.04 -14.90
N GLY A 699 12.90 21.33 -16.02
CA GLY A 699 14.18 20.78 -16.44
C GLY A 699 14.68 19.63 -15.55
N CYS A 700 13.77 18.90 -14.89
CA CYS A 700 14.08 17.78 -14.00
C CYS A 700 13.63 16.45 -14.61
N ASP A 701 14.44 15.41 -14.43
CA ASP A 701 14.03 14.03 -14.69
C ASP A 701 13.63 13.41 -13.35
N ARG A 702 12.36 13.00 -13.20
CA ARG A 702 11.86 12.42 -11.95
C ARG A 702 12.42 11.01 -11.69
N ASP A 703 12.92 10.34 -12.74
CA ASP A 703 13.55 9.02 -12.65
C ASP A 703 15.05 9.16 -12.29
N ASN A 704 15.54 10.40 -12.06
CA ASN A 704 16.89 10.73 -11.59
C ASN A 704 16.86 11.27 -10.15
N ASP A 705 17.30 10.44 -9.19
CA ASP A 705 17.27 10.72 -7.75
C ASP A 705 17.89 12.06 -7.32
N THR A 706 18.82 12.63 -8.11
CA THR A 706 19.48 13.91 -7.79
C THR A 706 18.55 15.12 -7.99
N VAL A 707 17.64 15.05 -8.97
CA VAL A 707 16.74 16.16 -9.35
C VAL A 707 15.26 15.83 -9.18
N ALA A 708 14.92 14.57 -8.92
CA ALA A 708 13.56 14.15 -8.57
C ALA A 708 12.93 14.95 -7.42
N PRO A 709 13.65 15.37 -6.35
CA PRO A 709 13.08 16.25 -5.30
C PRO A 709 12.66 17.65 -5.78
N LEU A 710 13.07 18.08 -6.99
CA LEU A 710 12.65 19.35 -7.61
C LEU A 710 11.34 19.21 -8.41
N PHE A 711 10.85 18.00 -8.62
CA PHE A 711 9.60 17.72 -9.31
C PHE A 711 8.40 18.05 -8.40
N ASP A 712 7.63 19.08 -8.74
CA ASP A 712 6.34 19.37 -8.13
C ASP A 712 5.36 19.88 -9.19
N GLU A 713 4.31 19.10 -9.45
CA GLU A 713 3.25 19.43 -10.42
C GLU A 713 2.45 20.68 -10.01
N ARG A 714 2.53 21.09 -8.73
CA ARG A 714 1.89 22.28 -8.17
C ARG A 714 2.76 23.54 -8.30
N ASN A 715 3.96 23.44 -8.88
CA ASN A 715 4.84 24.58 -9.07
C ASN A 715 4.14 25.70 -9.86
N LEU A 716 4.38 26.96 -9.50
CA LEU A 716 3.72 28.11 -10.12
C LEU A 716 3.94 28.18 -11.65
N ALA A 717 5.09 27.75 -12.15
CA ALA A 717 5.35 27.70 -13.59
C ALA A 717 4.41 26.70 -14.31
N VAL A 718 4.18 25.54 -13.71
CA VAL A 718 3.26 24.50 -14.22
C VAL A 718 1.81 24.96 -14.10
N LYS A 719 1.40 25.54 -12.96
CA LYS A 719 0.05 26.11 -12.79
C LYS A 719 -0.22 27.23 -13.82
N ARG A 720 0.71 28.16 -14.03
CA ARG A 720 0.60 29.20 -15.08
C ARG A 720 0.47 28.56 -16.47
N ALA A 721 1.25 27.53 -16.78
CA ALA A 721 1.15 26.80 -18.06
C ALA A 721 -0.24 26.21 -18.29
N ILE A 722 -0.77 25.52 -17.28
CA ILE A 722 -2.09 24.88 -17.34
C ILE A 722 -3.18 25.94 -17.53
N ARG A 723 -3.17 27.03 -16.76
CA ARG A 723 -4.17 28.10 -16.88
C ARG A 723 -4.09 28.83 -18.22
N HIS A 724 -2.87 29.02 -18.76
CA HIS A 724 -2.67 29.56 -20.10
C HIS A 724 -3.27 28.65 -21.17
N LEU A 725 -2.95 27.35 -21.15
CA LEU A 725 -3.49 26.36 -22.09
C LEU A 725 -5.01 26.34 -22.07
N ILE A 726 -5.63 26.25 -20.88
CA ILE A 726 -7.10 26.25 -20.72
C ILE A 726 -7.69 27.50 -21.39
N SER A 727 -7.15 28.68 -21.10
CA SER A 727 -7.62 29.93 -21.68
C SER A 727 -7.47 30.01 -23.21
N VAL A 728 -6.38 29.49 -23.78
CA VAL A 728 -6.15 29.53 -25.24
C VAL A 728 -6.95 28.46 -25.98
N ALA A 729 -7.11 27.26 -25.40
CA ALA A 729 -7.95 26.20 -25.94
C ALA A 729 -9.43 26.60 -26.00
N HIS A 730 -9.96 27.19 -24.91
CA HIS A 730 -11.36 27.59 -24.82
C HIS A 730 -11.77 28.70 -25.80
N LYS A 731 -10.84 29.58 -26.22
CA LYS A 731 -11.11 30.63 -27.23
C LYS A 731 -11.62 30.05 -28.55
N ASP A 732 -11.11 28.87 -28.94
CA ASP A 732 -11.51 28.15 -30.15
C ASP A 732 -12.47 26.98 -29.86
N GLY A 733 -13.11 26.98 -28.67
CA GLY A 733 -14.06 25.95 -28.25
C GLY A 733 -13.46 24.56 -28.03
N LYS A 734 -12.14 24.47 -27.74
CA LYS A 734 -11.44 23.20 -27.50
C LYS A 734 -11.45 22.87 -26.02
N THR A 735 -11.85 21.65 -25.68
CA THR A 735 -11.93 21.19 -24.29
C THR A 735 -10.56 20.78 -23.75
N VAL A 736 -10.30 20.99 -22.46
CA VAL A 736 -9.06 20.60 -21.78
C VAL A 736 -9.34 19.61 -20.65
N SER A 737 -8.62 18.50 -20.69
CA SER A 737 -8.53 17.47 -19.66
C SER A 737 -7.15 17.52 -19.00
N ILE A 738 -7.00 16.85 -17.87
CA ILE A 738 -5.70 16.49 -17.27
C ILE A 738 -5.69 15.00 -16.95
N CYS A 739 -4.55 14.34 -17.17
CA CYS A 739 -4.36 12.94 -16.82
C CYS A 739 -3.07 12.77 -16.01
N GLY A 740 -3.21 12.28 -14.79
CA GLY A 740 -2.13 12.15 -13.80
C GLY A 740 -2.70 11.82 -12.42
N GLN A 741 -1.83 11.61 -11.44
CA GLN A 741 -2.27 11.39 -10.05
C GLN A 741 -2.41 12.67 -9.25
N ALA A 742 -1.76 13.78 -9.66
CA ALA A 742 -1.83 15.08 -8.98
C ALA A 742 -3.25 15.50 -8.55
N PRO A 743 -4.29 15.43 -9.41
CA PRO A 743 -5.63 15.85 -9.01
C PRO A 743 -6.25 14.98 -7.90
N SER A 744 -5.95 13.68 -7.88
CA SER A 744 -6.40 12.75 -6.83
C SER A 744 -5.57 12.81 -5.55
N VAL A 745 -4.30 13.23 -5.63
CA VAL A 745 -3.36 13.28 -4.49
C VAL A 745 -3.37 14.65 -3.81
N TYR A 746 -3.58 15.74 -4.56
CA TYR A 746 -3.50 17.12 -4.10
C TYR A 746 -4.86 17.84 -4.28
N PRO A 747 -5.70 17.91 -3.23
CA PRO A 747 -7.02 18.54 -3.31
C PRO A 747 -6.98 20.03 -3.69
N ASP A 748 -5.92 20.74 -3.28
CA ASP A 748 -5.63 22.14 -3.63
C ASP A 748 -5.32 22.32 -5.11
N PHE A 749 -4.62 21.35 -5.72
CA PHE A 749 -4.39 21.34 -7.17
C PHE A 749 -5.69 21.12 -7.94
N THR A 750 -6.56 20.22 -7.47
CA THR A 750 -7.91 20.05 -8.04
C THR A 750 -8.76 21.32 -7.88
N GLU A 751 -8.68 22.03 -6.75
CA GLU A 751 -9.35 23.33 -6.59
C GLU A 751 -8.82 24.35 -7.61
N PHE A 752 -7.50 24.45 -7.80
CA PHE A 752 -6.88 25.29 -8.84
C PHE A 752 -7.36 24.93 -10.26
N LEU A 753 -7.45 23.65 -10.61
CA LEU A 753 -7.88 23.19 -11.92
C LEU A 753 -9.35 23.55 -12.22
N VAL A 754 -10.25 23.31 -11.26
CA VAL A 754 -11.68 23.65 -11.38
C VAL A 754 -11.87 25.17 -11.43
N LYS A 755 -11.17 25.94 -10.58
CA LYS A 755 -11.17 27.42 -10.65
C LYS A 755 -10.61 27.97 -11.96
N SER A 756 -9.67 27.27 -12.57
CA SER A 756 -9.11 27.63 -13.88
C SER A 756 -10.03 27.25 -15.04
N GLY A 757 -11.12 26.52 -14.78
CA GLY A 757 -12.17 26.19 -15.74
C GLY A 757 -12.01 24.83 -16.44
N ILE A 758 -11.22 23.89 -15.92
CA ILE A 758 -10.95 22.63 -16.63
C ILE A 758 -12.24 21.83 -16.94
N ASP A 759 -12.35 21.31 -18.16
CA ASP A 759 -13.55 20.56 -18.60
C ASP A 759 -13.62 19.16 -17.97
N SER A 760 -12.46 18.55 -17.71
CA SER A 760 -12.40 17.19 -17.18
C SER A 760 -11.10 16.85 -16.45
N VAL A 761 -11.17 15.87 -15.55
CA VAL A 761 -10.03 15.35 -14.78
C VAL A 761 -10.05 13.82 -14.89
N SER A 762 -8.93 13.22 -15.26
CA SER A 762 -8.78 11.77 -15.45
C SER A 762 -7.88 11.15 -14.38
N VAL A 763 -8.48 10.37 -13.47
CA VAL A 763 -7.85 9.80 -12.26
C VAL A 763 -7.83 8.27 -12.28
N ASN A 764 -7.11 7.63 -11.36
CA ASN A 764 -7.14 6.18 -11.23
C ASN A 764 -8.51 5.66 -10.73
N PRO A 765 -8.88 4.39 -11.00
CA PRO A 765 -10.22 3.86 -10.69
C PRO A 765 -10.65 3.98 -9.22
N ASP A 766 -9.71 3.77 -8.30
CA ASP A 766 -9.88 3.92 -6.85
C ASP A 766 -10.21 5.36 -6.43
N ALA A 767 -9.66 6.36 -7.12
CA ALA A 767 -9.85 7.77 -6.83
C ALA A 767 -11.11 8.41 -7.45
N VAL A 768 -11.82 7.74 -8.36
CA VAL A 768 -12.98 8.30 -9.11
C VAL A 768 -14.04 8.88 -8.16
N ILE A 769 -14.49 8.10 -7.17
CA ILE A 769 -15.60 8.52 -6.28
C ILE A 769 -15.17 9.67 -5.36
N ALA A 770 -13.95 9.63 -4.84
CA ALA A 770 -13.39 10.70 -3.99
C ALA A 770 -13.22 12.00 -4.79
N THR A 771 -12.66 11.92 -5.99
CA THR A 771 -12.45 13.08 -6.88
C THR A 771 -13.79 13.72 -7.28
N LYS A 772 -14.82 12.92 -7.62
CA LYS A 772 -16.15 13.44 -7.96
C LYS A 772 -16.83 14.16 -6.79
N LYS A 773 -16.65 13.68 -5.55
CA LYS A 773 -17.11 14.38 -4.34
C LYS A 773 -16.33 15.68 -4.10
N ASN A 774 -15.01 15.68 -4.27
CA ASN A 774 -14.18 16.87 -4.09
C ASN A 774 -14.55 17.97 -5.10
N VAL A 775 -14.64 17.61 -6.39
CA VAL A 775 -15.06 18.54 -7.46
C VAL A 775 -16.44 19.11 -7.19
N ALA A 776 -17.43 18.29 -6.80
CA ALA A 776 -18.77 18.79 -6.44
C ALA A 776 -18.74 19.81 -5.28
N GLN A 777 -17.90 19.58 -4.25
CA GLN A 777 -17.73 20.52 -3.14
C GLN A 777 -17.06 21.83 -3.57
N ILE A 778 -16.07 21.75 -4.48
CA ILE A 778 -15.38 22.93 -5.03
C ILE A 778 -16.33 23.76 -5.90
N GLU A 779 -17.07 23.13 -6.81
CA GLU A 779 -18.08 23.80 -7.65
C GLU A 779 -19.17 24.47 -6.80
N GLN A 780 -19.68 23.77 -5.78
CA GLN A 780 -20.63 24.34 -4.83
C GLN A 780 -20.06 25.53 -4.07
N ARG A 781 -18.78 25.47 -3.66
CA ARG A 781 -18.09 26.60 -3.01
C ARG A 781 -17.96 27.79 -3.95
N ILE A 782 -17.53 27.59 -5.19
CA ILE A 782 -17.42 28.66 -6.20
C ILE A 782 -18.78 29.34 -6.42
N LEU A 783 -19.87 28.58 -6.49
CA LEU A 783 -21.24 29.11 -6.59
C LEU A 783 -21.62 29.96 -5.37
N MET A 784 -21.36 29.46 -4.15
CA MET A 784 -21.64 30.19 -2.90
C MET A 784 -20.79 31.44 -2.74
N ASP A 785 -19.51 31.38 -3.11
CA ASP A 785 -18.58 32.50 -3.06
C ASP A 785 -19.00 33.61 -4.04
N SER A 786 -19.44 33.24 -5.25
CA SER A 786 -20.02 34.16 -6.24
C SER A 786 -21.30 34.83 -5.74
N LEU A 787 -22.20 34.08 -5.09
CA LEU A 787 -23.47 34.60 -4.56
C LEU A 787 -23.31 35.46 -3.30
N THR A 788 -22.32 35.18 -2.46
CA THR A 788 -22.13 35.87 -1.17
C THR A 788 -21.13 37.02 -1.20
N GLY A 789 -20.22 37.05 -2.20
CA GLY A 789 -19.10 37.99 -2.25
C GLY A 789 -18.08 37.81 -1.12
N LYS A 790 -18.10 36.66 -0.41
CA LYS A 790 -17.23 36.35 0.73
C LYS A 790 -16.16 35.29 0.44
N GLY A 791 -15.99 34.94 -0.84
CA GLY A 791 -15.01 33.95 -1.26
C GLY A 791 -13.58 34.33 -0.93
N ARG A 792 -12.72 33.31 -0.77
CA ARG A 792 -11.29 33.52 -0.62
C ARG A 792 -10.69 33.93 -1.96
N ALA A 793 -10.00 35.07 -1.99
CA ALA A 793 -9.16 35.42 -3.14
C ALA A 793 -8.05 34.37 -3.31
N ASP A 794 -7.67 34.09 -4.56
CA ASP A 794 -6.51 33.25 -4.84
C ASP A 794 -5.24 33.93 -4.30
N THR A 795 -4.36 33.14 -3.68
CA THR A 795 -3.12 33.61 -3.03
C THR A 795 -1.93 33.71 -3.98
N GLU A 796 -2.08 33.22 -5.21
CA GLU A 796 -1.03 33.15 -6.24
C GLU A 796 -1.47 33.94 -7.48
N ASP A 797 -0.55 34.69 -8.10
CA ASP A 797 -0.78 35.28 -9.42
C ASP A 797 -0.54 34.22 -10.50
N TYR A 798 -1.61 33.84 -11.21
CA TYR A 798 -1.58 32.86 -12.29
C TYR A 798 -1.46 33.47 -13.69
N THR A 799 -1.15 34.75 -13.80
CA THR A 799 -0.91 35.40 -15.10
C THR A 799 0.38 34.85 -15.74
N TRP A 800 0.31 34.45 -17.00
CA TRP A 800 1.45 33.98 -17.81
C TRP A 800 2.10 35.16 -18.55
#